data_AF-A0A7C6GT93-F1
#
_entry.id   AF-A0A7C6GT93-F1
#
_cell.length_a   1.000
_cell.length_b   1.000
_cell.length_c   1.000
_cell.angle_alpha   90.00
_cell.angle_beta   90.00
_cell.angle_gamma   90.00
#
_symmetry.space_group_name_H-M   'P 1'
#
loop_
_entity.id
_entity.type
_entity.pdbx_description
1 polymer ?
#
loop_
_entity_poly.entity_id
_entity_poly.type
_entity_poly.pdbx_seq_one_letter_code
_entity_poly.pdbx_strand_id
1 'polypeptide(L)'
;MDEVARLNQLIDAKDGGRQGEKVFDYDGSALYSDGNYTVQEGDTLAQIAEKFNLTEVKLREANGLSEDDPIKVGDNLIIPVDNHHKNKPGIIAVAGVAQGSGNNVGLSFGWNEIANTYTAVIEDSTVNAQGNVGVQAISSAAITGFSLGVGVASQFAGAGSVTVNNINNQITARVKASEVIAEKIAIDADDRSWIGSLAGQVTISVGQVAVGVSVAVNNLGNQAQAEIYGSNLTAETVNLQGLNNGKIYTLAVTGGGSAGVALNGSFAIANIYNTTRAEIAALDGVRTIINSNTLNLRAADASAIYSGSGSATFGSTAAIGGGLTVNTVNNDVFGYVRGSELNLANELLVNSESRAAIRTVAVAGSASQTVGVSGSFAFSYITNTTEAALIDSDLQTPQATVLAQEEAEIAAISGAAAGAGQAAVGGAVTVNLITDTTRAYLEGGNYEIANKLSVQGLNKSMINTLGAAGAGAGAAAISGSAVTSVINNLTEGRIEAVLTADQAYKGFTINAGRLEVLAEDRSQINAVAGQAAGSGTAAVGAGATVNVIGSQTKALINDRVYRAQDNETAQLIAARFGVDYHQLLAVNGLTGEDQLKAGQVLIIPAAKGEWKSKIQGETLVHSVNTATIRTVSFGFAGSGVAAVELIVATSHLDNTTLAGITGVEIANQNQAVRVRAEDKGELVTLSGQVTGSTVASLGAATSVNRVANTTKAFVSGGGVATGYQLGNLLVESYSRAAITNDAVGISVSGSAEVSVGVAGSIGANLINNTTESYIDGGAKVVALDNVGVLAENHDVIVNTVGSTGIGAAPIGVGFGASSGINEIGGVTKAYIAGSGTEVTALAQNAEQKIGVANGDLTAGATPFGFDLEESVDAKQSLDLGRLVSPNLGQHLVKDQVNGVVVNATATHSVLTVLANMGGGLTVGATGNTGVNLLLGETAAYVQGGRRSIRRRRVRPELPSRLR
;
A
#
# COMPACT_ATOMS: atom_id res chain seq x y z
N MET A 1 41.30 -4.12 1.57
CA MET A 1 41.07 -4.43 0.14
C MET A 1 40.39 -5.79 -0.04
N ASP A 2 40.77 -6.84 0.69
CA ASP A 2 40.05 -8.14 0.68
C ASP A 2 38.64 -8.11 1.33
N GLU A 3 38.32 -7.06 2.09
CA GLU A 3 37.01 -6.87 2.71
C GLU A 3 35.95 -6.32 1.73
N VAL A 4 36.37 -5.68 0.63
CA VAL A 4 35.49 -5.21 -0.46
C VAL A 4 35.07 -6.37 -1.37
N ALA A 5 35.96 -7.36 -1.57
CA ALA A 5 35.63 -8.59 -2.29
C ALA A 5 34.64 -9.50 -1.51
N ARG A 6 34.71 -9.45 -0.16
CA ARG A 6 33.80 -10.19 0.73
C ARG A 6 32.39 -9.60 0.79
N LEU A 7 32.24 -8.29 0.56
CA LEU A 7 30.93 -7.63 0.51
C LEU A 7 30.16 -7.97 -0.77
N ASN A 8 30.85 -8.12 -1.91
CA ASN A 8 30.23 -8.60 -3.16
C ASN A 8 29.80 -10.08 -3.06
N GLN A 9 30.55 -10.94 -2.34
CA GLN A 9 30.15 -12.34 -2.13
C GLN A 9 28.97 -12.52 -1.15
N LEU A 10 28.70 -11.54 -0.28
CA LEU A 10 27.54 -11.57 0.63
C LEU A 10 26.23 -11.13 -0.04
N ILE A 11 26.31 -10.46 -1.19
CA ILE A 11 25.15 -10.08 -2.02
C ILE A 11 24.69 -11.28 -2.86
N ASP A 12 25.61 -12.12 -3.35
CA ASP A 12 25.30 -13.29 -4.17
C ASP A 12 24.97 -14.57 -3.36
N ALA A 13 25.34 -14.63 -2.07
CA ALA A 13 25.19 -15.86 -1.27
C ALA A 13 23.81 -16.05 -0.61
N LYS A 14 22.79 -15.24 -0.94
CA LYS A 14 21.47 -15.29 -0.29
C LYS A 14 20.38 -16.07 -1.03
N ASP A 15 20.70 -16.66 -2.19
CA ASP A 15 19.76 -17.53 -2.94
C ASP A 15 19.92 -19.03 -2.64
N GLY A 16 20.80 -19.40 -1.72
CA GLY A 16 21.05 -20.78 -1.33
C GLY A 16 20.28 -21.24 -0.10
N GLY A 17 19.01 -21.65 -0.27
CA GLY A 17 18.39 -22.64 0.62
C GLY A 17 17.30 -22.16 1.59
N ARG A 18 16.13 -21.82 1.06
CA ARG A 18 14.82 -22.10 1.68
C ARG A 18 13.76 -22.12 0.58
N GLN A 19 13.14 -23.27 0.34
CA GLN A 19 12.06 -23.38 -0.63
C GLN A 19 10.86 -22.54 -0.14
N GLY A 20 10.52 -21.48 -0.87
CA GLY A 20 9.31 -20.69 -0.68
C GLY A 20 9.49 -19.17 -0.66
N GLU A 21 9.99 -18.57 -1.76
CA GLU A 21 9.60 -17.25 -2.29
C GLU A 21 10.50 -16.95 -3.51
N LYS A 22 9.92 -16.93 -4.71
CA LYS A 22 10.61 -16.41 -5.91
C LYS A 22 10.67 -14.89 -5.78
N VAL A 23 11.80 -14.36 -5.32
CA VAL A 23 12.06 -12.91 -5.28
C VAL A 23 12.67 -12.50 -6.63
N PHE A 24 11.78 -12.33 -7.61
CA PHE A 24 11.92 -11.50 -8.82
C PHE A 24 13.31 -11.36 -9.45
N ASP A 25 13.68 -12.34 -10.29
CA ASP A 25 14.45 -12.05 -11.50
C ASP A 25 13.59 -11.15 -12.40
N TYR A 26 14.02 -9.90 -12.61
CA TYR A 26 13.61 -9.18 -13.82
C TYR A 26 14.40 -9.79 -14.96
N ASP A 27 13.81 -10.77 -15.64
CA ASP A 27 14.25 -11.20 -16.95
C ASP A 27 14.01 -10.05 -17.94
N GLY A 28 15.02 -9.19 -18.06
CA GLY A 28 15.12 -8.17 -19.11
C GLY A 28 15.40 -8.78 -20.49
N SER A 29 14.76 -9.89 -20.85
CA SER A 29 14.84 -10.49 -22.18
C SER A 29 14.02 -9.72 -23.21
N ALA A 30 14.28 -8.42 -23.35
CA ALA A 30 13.97 -7.68 -24.57
C ALA A 30 14.76 -6.37 -24.59
N LEU A 31 15.95 -6.44 -25.18
CA LEU A 31 16.67 -5.42 -25.96
C LEU A 31 18.19 -5.66 -25.84
N TYR A 32 18.65 -6.83 -26.30
CA TYR A 32 20.03 -6.95 -26.75
C TYR A 32 20.14 -6.15 -28.06
N SER A 33 21.07 -5.19 -28.13
CA SER A 33 21.54 -4.75 -29.43
C SER A 33 22.49 -5.83 -29.92
N ASP A 34 22.04 -6.72 -30.79
CA ASP A 34 22.89 -7.79 -31.31
C ASP A 34 24.00 -7.19 -32.19
N GLY A 35 25.24 -7.23 -31.71
CA GLY A 35 26.39 -7.03 -32.57
C GLY A 35 26.66 -8.32 -33.33
N ASN A 36 26.69 -8.32 -34.65
CA ASN A 36 27.04 -9.51 -35.41
C ASN A 36 28.56 -9.63 -35.60
N TYR A 37 29.11 -10.83 -35.35
CA TYR A 37 30.51 -11.16 -35.61
C TYR A 37 30.62 -12.36 -36.53
N THR A 38 31.25 -12.16 -37.70
CA THR A 38 31.57 -13.27 -38.61
C THR A 38 32.88 -13.92 -38.19
N VAL A 39 32.83 -15.20 -37.84
CA VAL A 39 33.98 -16.01 -37.41
C VAL A 39 35.05 -16.03 -38.52
N GLN A 40 36.28 -15.66 -38.16
CA GLN A 40 37.42 -15.62 -39.06
C GLN A 40 38.31 -16.86 -38.93
N GLU A 41 39.21 -17.06 -39.90
CA GLU A 41 40.18 -18.15 -39.85
C GLU A 41 41.07 -18.05 -38.60
N GLY A 42 41.06 -19.09 -37.77
CA GLY A 42 41.82 -19.15 -36.52
C GLY A 42 41.08 -18.68 -35.26
N ASP A 43 39.83 -18.20 -35.39
CA ASP A 43 39.01 -17.84 -34.24
C ASP A 43 38.55 -19.08 -33.44
N THR A 44 38.49 -18.92 -32.13
CA THR A 44 37.82 -19.86 -31.21
C THR A 44 36.75 -19.12 -30.41
N LEU A 45 35.73 -19.83 -29.93
CA LEU A 45 34.67 -19.26 -29.09
C LEU A 45 35.24 -18.53 -27.86
N ALA A 46 36.27 -19.09 -27.22
CA ALA A 46 36.98 -18.47 -26.11
C ALA A 46 37.65 -17.14 -26.51
N GLN A 47 38.34 -17.09 -27.66
CA GLN A 47 39.02 -15.89 -28.15
C GLN A 47 38.04 -14.81 -28.61
N ILE A 48 36.93 -15.19 -29.24
CA ILE A 48 35.85 -14.26 -29.61
C ILE A 48 35.19 -13.72 -28.34
N ALA A 49 34.85 -14.58 -27.39
CA ALA A 49 34.28 -14.18 -26.10
C ALA A 49 35.23 -13.21 -25.37
N GLU A 50 36.52 -13.52 -25.29
CA GLU A 50 37.52 -12.65 -24.68
C GLU A 50 37.65 -11.30 -25.40
N LYS A 51 37.69 -11.31 -26.74
CA LYS A 51 37.74 -10.09 -27.58
C LYS A 51 36.58 -9.14 -27.31
N PHE A 52 35.40 -9.68 -27.02
CA PHE A 52 34.20 -8.90 -26.68
C PHE A 52 33.92 -8.82 -25.17
N ASN A 53 34.85 -9.30 -24.33
CA ASN A 53 34.74 -9.31 -22.87
C ASN A 53 33.48 -10.03 -22.34
N LEU A 54 33.17 -11.17 -22.95
CA LEU A 54 32.12 -12.11 -22.59
C LEU A 54 32.74 -13.40 -22.05
N THR A 55 31.92 -14.23 -21.40
CA THR A 55 32.28 -15.63 -21.13
C THR A 55 31.88 -16.49 -22.32
N GLU A 56 32.60 -17.58 -22.55
CA GLU A 56 32.27 -18.53 -23.61
C GLU A 56 30.85 -19.09 -23.47
N VAL A 57 30.42 -19.35 -22.23
CA VAL A 57 29.05 -19.81 -21.91
C VAL A 57 28.00 -18.82 -22.40
N LYS A 58 28.15 -17.52 -22.10
CA LYS A 58 27.21 -16.48 -22.53
C LYS A 58 27.16 -16.32 -24.05
N LEU A 59 28.32 -16.44 -24.70
CA LEU A 59 28.39 -16.37 -26.16
C LEU A 59 27.73 -17.60 -26.82
N ARG A 60 27.87 -18.79 -26.22
CA ARG A 60 27.19 -20.02 -26.67
C ARG A 60 25.68 -19.93 -26.51
N GLU A 61 25.20 -19.50 -25.33
CA GLU A 61 23.78 -19.32 -25.02
C GLU A 61 23.10 -18.36 -26.00
N ALA A 62 23.72 -17.21 -26.27
CA ALA A 62 23.19 -16.22 -27.21
C ALA A 62 23.08 -16.72 -28.67
N ASN A 63 23.82 -17.77 -29.01
CA ASN A 63 23.85 -18.35 -30.36
C ASN A 63 23.18 -19.74 -30.44
N GLY A 64 22.55 -20.20 -29.35
CA GLY A 64 21.91 -21.52 -29.29
C GLY A 64 22.88 -22.69 -29.44
N LEU A 65 24.16 -22.49 -29.09
CA LEU A 65 25.21 -23.50 -29.18
C LEU A 65 25.27 -24.32 -27.88
N SER A 66 25.33 -25.63 -28.00
CA SER A 66 25.64 -26.53 -26.88
C SER A 66 27.14 -26.48 -26.53
N GLU A 67 27.53 -27.06 -25.38
CA GLU A 67 28.91 -27.03 -24.86
C GLU A 67 29.94 -27.61 -25.87
N ASP A 68 29.51 -28.56 -26.69
CA ASP A 68 30.36 -29.27 -27.67
C ASP A 68 30.22 -28.74 -29.11
N ASP A 69 29.34 -27.78 -29.37
CA ASP A 69 29.13 -27.31 -30.75
C ASP A 69 30.36 -26.54 -31.27
N PRO A 70 30.92 -26.92 -32.43
CA PRO A 70 32.04 -26.22 -33.04
C PRO A 70 31.56 -25.01 -33.86
N ILE A 71 32.30 -23.91 -33.80
CA ILE A 71 32.13 -22.77 -34.71
C ILE A 71 32.99 -22.95 -35.97
N LYS A 72 32.49 -22.49 -37.12
CA LYS A 72 33.17 -22.56 -38.42
C LYS A 72 33.44 -21.16 -38.96
N VAL A 73 34.52 -21.03 -39.73
CA VAL A 73 34.85 -19.80 -40.44
C VAL A 73 33.67 -19.42 -41.36
N GLY A 74 33.20 -18.18 -41.22
CA GLY A 74 32.03 -17.66 -41.92
C GLY A 74 30.71 -17.73 -41.13
N ASP A 75 30.68 -18.40 -39.97
CA ASP A 75 29.50 -18.38 -39.09
C ASP A 75 29.25 -16.96 -38.56
N ASN A 76 27.99 -16.54 -38.50
CA ASN A 76 27.61 -15.24 -37.96
C ASN A 76 27.12 -15.42 -36.52
N LEU A 77 27.95 -15.02 -35.57
CA LEU A 77 27.64 -15.08 -34.15
C LEU A 77 26.99 -13.78 -33.69
N ILE A 78 25.88 -13.90 -32.97
CA ILE A 78 25.29 -12.86 -32.14
C ILE A 78 26.23 -12.62 -30.96
N ILE A 79 26.79 -11.42 -30.88
CA ILE A 79 27.57 -10.95 -29.74
C ILE A 79 26.62 -10.20 -28.81
N PRO A 80 26.26 -10.78 -27.66
CA PRO A 80 25.47 -10.07 -26.65
C PRO A 80 26.34 -8.97 -26.06
N VAL A 81 26.22 -7.73 -26.52
CA VAL A 81 26.90 -6.59 -25.89
C VAL A 81 26.14 -6.20 -24.63
N ASP A 82 26.66 -6.60 -23.49
CA ASP A 82 26.25 -6.04 -22.20
C ASP A 82 26.86 -4.64 -22.07
N ASN A 83 26.21 -3.65 -22.69
CA ASN A 83 26.63 -2.25 -22.64
C ASN A 83 26.38 -1.60 -21.26
N HIS A 84 25.83 -2.32 -20.28
CA HIS A 84 25.41 -1.74 -18.99
C HIS A 84 26.51 -1.68 -17.91
N HIS A 85 27.74 -2.10 -18.21
CA HIS A 85 28.77 -2.24 -17.16
C HIS A 85 30.08 -1.47 -17.35
N LYS A 86 30.37 -0.87 -18.52
CA LYS A 86 31.72 -0.33 -18.77
C LYS A 86 31.95 1.16 -18.55
N ASN A 87 30.93 2.00 -18.45
CA ASN A 87 31.10 3.43 -18.11
C ASN A 87 30.07 3.87 -17.07
N LYS A 88 30.30 3.54 -15.79
CA LYS A 88 29.57 4.16 -14.69
C LYS A 88 30.30 5.46 -14.31
N PRO A 89 29.75 6.66 -14.54
CA PRO A 89 30.25 7.84 -13.86
C PRO A 89 30.08 7.60 -12.36
N GLY A 90 31.21 7.44 -11.68
CA GLY A 90 31.24 6.93 -10.32
C GLY A 90 32.17 7.74 -9.43
N ILE A 91 31.72 8.10 -8.23
CA ILE A 91 32.58 8.68 -7.19
C ILE A 91 32.86 7.60 -6.15
N ILE A 92 34.13 7.35 -5.84
CA ILE A 92 34.55 6.62 -4.65
C ILE A 92 35.30 7.60 -3.76
N ALA A 93 34.77 7.91 -2.58
CA ALA A 93 35.36 8.85 -1.64
C ALA A 93 35.58 8.21 -0.27
N VAL A 94 36.76 8.46 0.31
CA VAL A 94 37.15 7.95 1.62
C VAL A 94 37.74 9.10 2.43
N ALA A 95 37.16 9.37 3.60
CA ALA A 95 37.65 10.34 4.58
C ALA A 95 37.95 9.64 5.91
N GLY A 96 39.01 10.06 6.60
CA GLY A 96 39.45 9.39 7.82
C GLY A 96 40.26 10.31 8.72
N VAL A 97 40.06 10.21 10.03
CA VAL A 97 40.90 10.87 11.03
C VAL A 97 41.15 9.92 12.20
N ALA A 98 42.40 9.88 12.68
CA ALA A 98 42.79 9.12 13.86
C ALA A 98 43.70 9.97 14.76
N GLN A 99 43.39 10.03 16.06
CA GLN A 99 44.02 10.95 16.98
C GLN A 99 44.33 10.31 18.33
N GLY A 100 45.50 10.66 18.87
CA GLY A 100 46.01 10.21 20.17
C GLY A 100 46.66 11.35 20.93
N SER A 101 46.12 11.76 22.07
CA SER A 101 46.69 12.82 22.93
C SER A 101 46.05 12.84 24.33
N GLY A 102 46.36 13.86 25.16
CA GLY A 102 45.67 14.04 26.44
C GLY A 102 44.19 14.42 26.27
N ASN A 103 43.91 15.38 25.38
CA ASN A 103 42.59 15.78 24.93
C ASN A 103 42.59 15.87 23.40
N ASN A 104 41.63 15.25 22.73
CA ASN A 104 41.49 15.37 21.27
C ASN A 104 40.04 15.53 20.82
N VAL A 105 39.90 16.08 19.62
CA VAL A 105 38.66 16.17 18.84
C VAL A 105 39.02 15.93 17.38
N GLY A 106 38.32 15.01 16.71
CA GLY A 106 38.53 14.72 15.30
C GLY A 106 37.25 14.63 14.53
N LEU A 107 37.25 15.17 13.33
CA LEU A 107 36.12 15.11 12.41
C LEU A 107 36.63 14.66 11.04
N SER A 108 35.99 13.65 10.47
CA SER A 108 36.12 13.31 9.06
C SER A 108 34.84 13.68 8.31
N PHE A 109 35.00 14.16 7.09
CA PHE A 109 33.91 14.66 6.27
C PHE A 109 34.14 14.27 4.80
N GLY A 110 33.14 13.64 4.20
CA GLY A 110 33.07 13.36 2.77
C GLY A 110 31.80 13.95 2.17
N TRP A 111 31.93 14.72 1.09
CA TRP A 111 30.82 15.25 0.30
C TRP A 111 31.00 14.84 -1.15
N ASN A 112 30.00 14.17 -1.71
CA ASN A 112 30.02 13.68 -3.08
C ASN A 112 28.73 14.07 -3.79
N GLU A 113 28.86 14.51 -5.03
CA GLU A 113 27.73 14.97 -5.82
C GLU A 113 27.90 14.55 -7.28
N ILE A 114 26.87 13.94 -7.84
CA ILE A 114 26.73 13.69 -9.28
C ILE A 114 25.45 14.37 -9.73
N ALA A 115 25.56 15.29 -10.68
CA ALA A 115 24.42 15.94 -11.29
C ALA A 115 24.62 16.00 -12.81
N ASN A 116 24.12 14.99 -13.51
CA ASN A 116 24.32 14.84 -14.95
C ASN A 116 23.01 15.07 -15.72
N THR A 117 23.15 15.56 -16.96
CA THR A 117 22.06 15.64 -17.94
C THR A 117 22.38 14.76 -19.14
N TYR A 118 21.50 13.82 -19.47
CA TYR A 118 21.57 12.94 -20.65
C TYR A 118 20.40 13.26 -21.57
N THR A 119 20.69 13.51 -22.85
CA THR A 119 19.66 13.95 -23.80
C THR A 119 19.86 13.29 -25.16
N ALA A 120 18.79 12.66 -25.68
CA ALA A 120 18.72 12.11 -27.03
C ALA A 120 17.43 12.62 -27.70
N VAL A 121 17.54 13.25 -28.87
CA VAL A 121 16.41 13.96 -29.49
C VAL A 121 16.39 13.77 -31.00
N ILE A 122 15.20 13.53 -31.55
CA ILE A 122 14.85 13.78 -32.96
C ILE A 122 13.89 14.97 -32.96
N GLU A 123 14.29 16.09 -33.55
CA GLU A 123 13.50 17.33 -33.57
C GLU A 123 13.48 17.93 -34.99
N ASP A 124 12.32 18.44 -35.40
CA ASP A 124 12.09 19.11 -36.69
C ASP A 124 12.68 18.34 -37.91
N SER A 125 12.50 17.01 -37.93
CA SER A 125 13.20 16.11 -38.85
C SER A 125 12.26 15.11 -39.55
N THR A 126 12.68 14.64 -40.73
CA THR A 126 12.09 13.47 -41.40
C THR A 126 13.09 12.32 -41.36
N VAL A 127 12.73 11.20 -40.74
CA VAL A 127 13.56 9.99 -40.59
C VAL A 127 12.86 8.82 -41.27
N ASN A 128 13.50 8.23 -42.28
CA ASN A 128 12.98 7.07 -43.00
C ASN A 128 14.04 5.94 -42.93
N ALA A 129 13.73 4.90 -42.17
CA ALA A 129 14.60 3.74 -41.96
C ALA A 129 13.89 2.46 -42.41
N GLN A 130 14.63 1.56 -43.08
CA GLN A 130 14.12 0.23 -43.44
C GLN A 130 14.04 -0.73 -42.25
N GLY A 131 14.74 -0.41 -41.15
CA GLY A 131 14.74 -1.19 -39.91
C GLY A 131 14.35 -0.33 -38.71
N ASN A 132 15.04 -0.48 -37.59
CA ASN A 132 14.67 0.17 -36.33
C ASN A 132 15.20 1.60 -36.19
N VAL A 133 14.41 2.47 -35.55
CA VAL A 133 14.84 3.80 -35.07
C VAL A 133 14.82 3.79 -33.54
N GLY A 134 15.97 4.09 -32.93
CA GLY A 134 16.13 4.16 -31.47
C GLY A 134 16.55 5.56 -31.01
N VAL A 135 15.89 6.10 -30.00
CA VAL A 135 16.25 7.35 -29.30
C VAL A 135 16.45 7.02 -27.84
N GLN A 136 17.71 6.96 -27.39
CA GLN A 136 18.04 6.41 -26.07
C GLN A 136 18.92 7.36 -25.26
N ALA A 137 18.49 7.65 -24.04
CA ALA A 137 19.27 8.36 -23.03
C ALA A 137 19.37 7.46 -21.78
N ILE A 138 20.59 7.12 -21.36
CA ILE A 138 20.82 6.11 -20.31
C ILE A 138 21.84 6.64 -19.28
N SER A 139 21.52 6.52 -18.00
CA SER A 139 22.36 6.88 -16.86
C SER A 139 22.62 5.70 -15.93
N SER A 140 23.84 5.60 -15.41
CA SER A 140 24.27 4.57 -14.44
C SER A 140 25.14 5.16 -13.33
N ALA A 141 24.71 6.31 -12.78
CA ALA A 141 25.49 7.04 -11.79
C ALA A 141 25.69 6.23 -10.50
N ALA A 142 26.88 6.34 -9.91
CA ALA A 142 27.23 5.59 -8.71
C ALA A 142 28.01 6.45 -7.72
N ILE A 143 27.65 6.44 -6.44
CA ILE A 143 28.49 7.02 -5.39
C ILE A 143 28.76 5.99 -4.31
N THR A 144 30.03 5.84 -3.93
CA THR A 144 30.45 5.09 -2.75
C THR A 144 31.23 5.99 -1.81
N GLY A 145 30.67 6.33 -0.65
CA GLY A 145 31.26 7.25 0.33
C GLY A 145 31.55 6.61 1.69
N PHE A 146 32.77 6.77 2.20
CA PHE A 146 33.18 6.24 3.51
C PHE A 146 33.81 7.34 4.37
N SER A 147 33.35 7.51 5.61
CA SER A 147 33.99 8.41 6.59
C SER A 147 34.23 7.70 7.92
N LEU A 148 35.46 7.80 8.46
CA LEU A 148 35.84 7.18 9.74
C LEU A 148 36.46 8.21 10.70
N GLY A 149 36.04 8.22 11.97
CA GLY A 149 36.61 9.06 13.02
C GLY A 149 37.08 8.25 14.23
N VAL A 150 38.36 8.33 14.59
CA VAL A 150 38.94 7.61 15.74
C VAL A 150 39.60 8.59 16.72
N GLY A 151 39.15 8.59 17.97
CA GLY A 151 39.71 9.41 19.04
C GLY A 151 40.10 8.57 20.25
N VAL A 152 41.38 8.57 20.62
CA VAL A 152 41.89 7.88 21.83
C VAL A 152 42.58 8.89 22.73
N ALA A 153 42.12 9.07 23.96
CA ALA A 153 42.66 10.12 24.84
C ALA A 153 42.79 9.71 26.31
N SER A 154 43.59 10.47 27.06
CA SER A 154 43.74 10.27 28.51
C SER A 154 42.70 10.99 29.37
N GLN A 155 42.05 12.03 28.85
CA GLN A 155 41.05 12.82 29.59
C GLN A 155 39.77 12.99 28.76
N PHE A 156 39.87 13.63 27.59
CA PHE A 156 38.75 13.87 26.69
C PHE A 156 39.04 13.30 25.30
N ALA A 157 38.20 12.35 24.85
CA ALA A 157 38.24 11.80 23.50
C ALA A 157 37.00 12.23 22.70
N GLY A 158 37.19 12.98 21.63
CA GLY A 158 36.12 13.40 20.73
C GLY A 158 36.37 12.90 19.31
N ALA A 159 35.40 12.26 18.70
CA ALA A 159 35.47 11.96 17.28
C ALA A 159 34.10 12.05 16.60
N GLY A 160 34.11 12.38 15.32
CA GLY A 160 32.94 12.28 14.49
C GLY A 160 33.26 12.01 13.02
N SER A 161 32.26 11.53 12.31
CA SER A 161 32.33 11.24 10.88
C SER A 161 31.04 11.64 10.19
N VAL A 162 31.17 12.25 9.01
CA VAL A 162 30.05 12.72 8.21
C VAL A 162 30.26 12.32 6.76
N THR A 163 29.32 11.58 6.18
CA THR A 163 29.30 11.27 4.75
C THR A 163 28.01 11.82 4.15
N VAL A 164 28.15 12.66 3.12
CA VAL A 164 27.04 13.23 2.35
C VAL A 164 27.19 12.82 0.89
N ASN A 165 26.16 12.19 0.33
CA ASN A 165 26.13 11.79 -1.08
C ASN A 165 24.85 12.28 -1.75
N ASN A 166 24.98 12.87 -2.93
CA ASN A 166 23.87 13.40 -3.69
C ASN A 166 23.95 12.93 -5.15
N ILE A 167 22.89 12.33 -5.69
CA ILE A 167 22.75 12.05 -7.12
C ILE A 167 21.50 12.74 -7.62
N ASN A 168 21.65 13.62 -8.61
CA ASN A 168 20.56 14.35 -9.25
C ASN A 168 20.68 14.30 -10.77
N ASN A 169 20.16 13.27 -11.42
CA ASN A 169 20.26 13.15 -12.88
C ASN A 169 18.98 13.58 -13.61
N GLN A 170 19.16 14.12 -14.80
CA GLN A 170 18.09 14.37 -15.75
C GLN A 170 18.35 13.56 -17.03
N ILE A 171 17.40 12.73 -17.43
CA ILE A 171 17.50 11.80 -18.55
C ILE A 171 16.31 12.06 -19.46
N THR A 172 16.56 12.50 -20.70
CA THR A 172 15.52 12.86 -21.65
C THR A 172 15.73 12.17 -23.00
N ALA A 173 14.76 11.39 -23.44
CA ALA A 173 14.67 10.82 -24.79
C ALA A 173 13.41 11.36 -25.46
N ARG A 174 13.53 12.03 -26.61
CA ARG A 174 12.40 12.76 -27.20
C ARG A 174 12.33 12.67 -28.72
N VAL A 175 11.11 12.55 -29.25
CA VAL A 175 10.77 12.83 -30.66
C VAL A 175 9.81 14.01 -30.71
N LYS A 176 10.15 15.08 -31.43
CA LYS A 176 9.36 16.32 -31.44
C LYS A 176 9.22 16.87 -32.85
N ALA A 177 8.01 17.32 -33.21
CA ALA A 177 7.72 17.97 -34.49
C ALA A 177 8.32 17.25 -35.72
N SER A 178 8.32 15.92 -35.71
CA SER A 178 9.07 15.09 -36.67
C SER A 178 8.19 14.04 -37.35
N GLU A 179 8.64 13.56 -38.51
CA GLU A 179 8.07 12.40 -39.20
C GLU A 179 9.06 11.24 -39.12
N VAL A 180 8.63 10.08 -38.60
CA VAL A 180 9.48 8.90 -38.43
C VAL A 180 8.79 7.67 -39.01
N ILE A 181 9.44 7.03 -40.00
CA ILE A 181 9.01 5.78 -40.64
C ILE A 181 10.08 4.72 -40.38
N ALA A 182 9.69 3.60 -39.76
CA ALA A 182 10.60 2.52 -39.36
C ALA A 182 9.86 1.18 -39.21
N GLU A 183 10.57 0.06 -39.08
CA GLU A 183 9.96 -1.21 -38.65
C GLU A 183 9.56 -1.15 -37.17
N LYS A 184 10.48 -0.67 -36.32
CA LYS A 184 10.26 -0.42 -34.89
C LYS A 184 10.78 0.95 -34.50
N ILE A 185 10.05 1.66 -33.66
CA ILE A 185 10.49 2.91 -33.03
C ILE A 185 10.61 2.65 -31.52
N ALA A 186 11.78 2.89 -30.94
CA ALA A 186 12.03 2.76 -29.51
C ALA A 186 12.58 4.08 -28.95
N ILE A 187 11.93 4.61 -27.92
CA ILE A 187 12.32 5.85 -27.25
C ILE A 187 12.46 5.52 -25.77
N ASP A 188 13.69 5.49 -25.27
CA ASP A 188 14.01 4.97 -23.94
C ASP A 188 14.81 6.00 -23.12
N ALA A 189 14.28 6.42 -21.98
CA ALA A 189 14.98 7.18 -20.96
C ALA A 189 15.15 6.30 -19.71
N ASP A 190 16.37 5.90 -19.37
CA ASP A 190 16.67 4.93 -18.31
C ASP A 190 17.72 5.46 -17.33
N ASP A 191 17.41 5.46 -16.04
CA ASP A 191 18.38 5.72 -14.96
C ASP A 191 18.48 4.54 -13.99
N ARG A 192 19.73 4.15 -13.69
CA ARG A 192 20.06 3.07 -12.73
C ARG A 192 21.05 3.57 -11.69
N SER A 193 20.70 4.65 -11.01
CA SER A 193 21.56 5.27 -10.01
C SER A 193 21.60 4.50 -8.71
N TRP A 194 22.76 4.49 -8.05
CA TRP A 194 22.86 3.96 -6.69
C TRP A 194 23.87 4.69 -5.82
N ILE A 195 23.62 4.68 -4.51
CA ILE A 195 24.50 5.23 -3.48
C ILE A 195 24.81 4.15 -2.46
N GLY A 196 26.10 3.94 -2.16
CA GLY A 196 26.59 3.21 -1.01
C GLY A 196 27.29 4.14 -0.04
N SER A 197 26.96 4.10 1.25
CA SER A 197 27.63 4.94 2.24
C SER A 197 27.80 4.35 3.62
N LEU A 198 28.91 4.74 4.25
CA LEU A 198 29.25 4.39 5.62
C LEU A 198 29.78 5.62 6.35
N ALA A 199 29.25 5.88 7.55
CA ALA A 199 29.83 6.79 8.53
C ALA A 199 30.11 6.02 9.82
N GLY A 200 31.37 5.94 10.22
CA GLY A 200 31.81 5.19 11.40
C GLY A 200 32.60 6.04 12.37
N GLN A 201 32.44 5.81 13.67
CA GLN A 201 33.27 6.45 14.69
C GLN A 201 33.62 5.47 15.83
N VAL A 202 34.80 5.68 16.43
CA VAL A 202 35.23 5.04 17.68
C VAL A 202 35.89 6.07 18.61
N THR A 203 35.45 6.14 19.88
CA THR A 203 36.11 6.97 20.92
C THR A 203 36.46 6.19 22.18
N ILE A 204 37.67 6.38 22.70
CA ILE A 204 38.13 5.75 23.94
C ILE A 204 38.83 6.79 24.81
N SER A 205 38.31 7.01 26.02
CA SER A 205 38.96 7.83 27.04
C SER A 205 39.27 7.01 28.28
N VAL A 206 40.54 6.96 28.69
CA VAL A 206 40.93 6.37 29.99
C VAL A 206 40.68 7.32 31.17
N GLY A 207 40.19 8.52 30.90
CA GLY A 207 39.85 9.54 31.88
C GLY A 207 38.36 9.83 31.93
N GLN A 208 37.98 11.10 31.77
CA GLN A 208 36.65 11.55 32.17
C GLN A 208 35.57 11.45 31.09
N VAL A 209 35.87 11.73 29.82
CA VAL A 209 34.81 11.92 28.81
C VAL A 209 35.17 11.32 27.45
N ALA A 210 34.22 10.62 26.83
CA ALA A 210 34.25 10.21 25.42
C ALA A 210 32.97 10.66 24.69
N VAL A 211 33.09 11.34 23.54
CA VAL A 211 31.96 11.84 22.74
C VAL A 211 32.10 11.45 21.27
N GLY A 212 31.08 10.79 20.75
CA GLY A 212 31.04 10.22 19.42
C GLY A 212 29.79 10.57 18.61
N VAL A 213 29.97 11.01 17.36
CA VAL A 213 28.83 11.18 16.44
C VAL A 213 29.16 10.66 15.05
N SER A 214 28.27 9.88 14.43
CA SER A 214 28.36 9.54 13.01
C SER A 214 27.09 9.93 12.26
N VAL A 215 27.24 10.52 11.07
CA VAL A 215 26.13 10.98 10.24
C VAL A 215 26.35 10.54 8.79
N ALA A 216 25.40 9.80 8.24
CA ALA A 216 25.34 9.48 6.81
C ALA A 216 24.07 10.08 6.22
N VAL A 217 24.20 10.94 5.21
CA VAL A 217 23.09 11.57 4.49
C VAL A 217 23.21 11.23 3.01
N ASN A 218 22.15 10.67 2.44
CA ASN A 218 22.14 10.23 1.06
C ASN A 218 20.85 10.68 0.40
N ASN A 219 20.98 11.41 -0.70
CA ASN A 219 19.85 11.87 -1.49
C ASN A 219 20.04 11.37 -2.92
N LEU A 220 19.00 10.78 -3.49
CA LEU A 220 18.96 10.33 -4.87
C LEU A 220 17.68 10.87 -5.49
N GLY A 221 17.79 11.71 -6.51
CA GLY A 221 16.62 12.23 -7.19
C GLY A 221 16.81 12.33 -8.68
N ASN A 222 16.16 11.43 -9.42
CA ASN A 222 16.35 11.32 -10.85
C ASN A 222 15.08 11.63 -11.63
N GLN A 223 15.24 12.29 -12.77
CA GLN A 223 14.16 12.62 -13.69
C GLN A 223 14.37 11.87 -14.99
N ALA A 224 13.55 10.85 -15.27
CA ALA A 224 13.58 10.10 -16.52
C ALA A 224 12.34 10.42 -17.36
N GLN A 225 12.54 11.03 -18.53
CA GLN A 225 11.48 11.56 -19.39
C GLN A 225 11.62 11.01 -20.81
N ALA A 226 10.64 10.20 -21.24
CA ALA A 226 10.52 9.69 -22.60
C ALA A 226 9.29 10.31 -23.27
N GLU A 227 9.49 11.04 -24.37
CA GLU A 227 8.45 11.95 -24.88
C GLU A 227 8.27 11.92 -26.41
N ILE A 228 7.01 12.03 -26.86
CA ILE A 228 6.63 12.24 -28.27
C ILE A 228 5.69 13.45 -28.36
N TYR A 229 6.08 14.49 -29.11
CA TYR A 229 5.29 15.72 -29.24
C TYR A 229 5.09 16.16 -30.69
N GLY A 230 3.84 16.43 -31.07
CA GLY A 230 3.43 16.94 -32.39
C GLY A 230 4.06 16.20 -33.58
N SER A 231 4.25 14.88 -33.48
CA SER A 231 5.00 14.07 -34.47
C SER A 231 4.11 13.08 -35.20
N ASN A 232 4.54 12.61 -36.37
CA ASN A 232 3.87 11.55 -37.14
C ASN A 232 4.77 10.31 -37.20
N LEU A 233 4.33 9.21 -36.61
CA LEU A 233 5.09 7.96 -36.52
C LEU A 233 4.35 6.86 -37.29
N THR A 234 5.07 6.13 -38.14
CA THR A 234 4.58 4.92 -38.83
C THR A 234 5.55 3.78 -38.59
N ALA A 235 5.13 2.73 -37.89
CA ALA A 235 5.96 1.55 -37.59
C ALA A 235 5.13 0.30 -37.27
N GLU A 236 5.70 -0.90 -37.26
CA GLU A 236 5.00 -2.06 -36.73
C GLU A 236 4.82 -1.95 -35.21
N THR A 237 5.87 -1.55 -34.50
CA THR A 237 5.84 -1.37 -33.04
C THR A 237 6.42 -0.02 -32.65
N VAL A 238 5.72 0.68 -31.75
CA VAL A 238 6.24 1.88 -31.07
C VAL A 238 6.34 1.58 -29.58
N ASN A 239 7.55 1.70 -29.04
CA ASN A 239 7.82 1.57 -27.61
C ASN A 239 8.32 2.91 -27.07
N LEU A 240 7.68 3.40 -26.01
CA LEU A 240 8.05 4.61 -25.30
C LEU A 240 8.24 4.28 -23.81
N GLN A 241 9.44 4.43 -23.28
CA GLN A 241 9.77 3.98 -21.94
C GLN A 241 10.54 5.03 -21.13
N GLY A 242 9.98 5.45 -20.01
CA GLY A 242 10.70 6.16 -18.96
C GLY A 242 10.92 5.23 -17.77
N LEU A 243 12.17 5.04 -17.35
CA LEU A 243 12.55 4.09 -16.30
C LEU A 243 13.49 4.77 -15.29
N ASN A 244 13.20 4.61 -14.00
CA ASN A 244 14.10 4.95 -12.89
C ASN A 244 14.29 3.74 -11.99
N ASN A 245 15.53 3.49 -11.58
CA ASN A 245 15.90 2.44 -10.63
C ASN A 245 16.92 3.00 -9.63
N GLY A 246 16.41 3.60 -8.56
CA GLY A 246 17.21 4.25 -7.53
C GLY A 246 17.44 3.34 -6.33
N LYS A 247 18.71 3.14 -5.94
CA LYS A 247 19.03 2.36 -4.73
C LYS A 247 19.95 3.11 -3.77
N ILE A 248 19.63 3.09 -2.47
CA ILE A 248 20.50 3.61 -1.42
C ILE A 248 20.82 2.50 -0.42
N TYR A 249 22.11 2.29 -0.17
CA TYR A 249 22.64 1.46 0.91
C TYR A 249 23.41 2.37 1.86
N THR A 250 22.94 2.53 3.11
CA THR A 250 23.60 3.43 4.06
C THR A 250 23.71 2.85 5.47
N LEU A 251 24.82 3.13 6.13
CA LEU A 251 25.06 2.70 7.50
C LEU A 251 25.78 3.79 8.30
N ALA A 252 25.26 4.12 9.48
CA ALA A 252 25.93 4.97 10.46
C ALA A 252 26.18 4.19 11.77
N VAL A 253 27.43 4.08 12.21
CA VAL A 253 27.78 3.33 13.43
C VAL A 253 28.67 4.14 14.35
N THR A 254 28.42 4.02 15.65
CA THR A 254 29.25 4.63 16.70
C THR A 254 29.63 3.62 17.77
N GLY A 255 30.82 3.78 18.33
CA GLY A 255 31.32 3.03 19.47
C GLY A 255 32.09 3.94 20.41
N GLY A 256 31.81 3.87 21.71
CA GLY A 256 32.53 4.73 22.65
C GLY A 256 32.68 4.16 24.06
N GLY A 257 33.83 4.44 24.67
CA GLY A 257 34.19 3.98 26.01
C GLY A 257 34.85 5.07 26.86
N SER A 258 34.44 5.26 28.11
CA SER A 258 35.09 6.17 29.05
C SER A 258 35.18 5.63 30.48
N ALA A 259 36.27 5.95 31.19
CA ALA A 259 36.35 5.79 32.64
C ALA A 259 35.52 6.82 33.42
N GLY A 260 34.77 7.70 32.74
CA GLY A 260 33.74 8.59 33.32
C GLY A 260 32.43 8.53 32.51
N VAL A 261 32.20 9.51 31.66
CA VAL A 261 30.98 9.69 30.84
C VAL A 261 31.26 9.35 29.38
N ALA A 262 30.40 8.53 28.77
CA ALA A 262 30.43 8.25 27.34
C ALA A 262 29.10 8.63 26.68
N LEU A 263 29.17 9.36 25.57
CA LEU A 263 28.04 9.85 24.79
C LEU A 263 28.26 9.48 23.33
N ASN A 264 27.40 8.66 22.73
CA ASN A 264 27.51 8.32 21.30
C ASN A 264 26.15 8.35 20.59
N GLY A 265 26.13 8.86 19.36
CA GLY A 265 24.94 8.91 18.53
C GLY A 265 25.24 8.64 17.05
N SER A 266 24.43 7.82 16.40
CA SER A 266 24.51 7.57 14.95
C SER A 266 23.23 8.00 14.24
N PHE A 267 23.38 8.57 13.05
CA PHE A 267 22.31 9.12 12.24
C PHE A 267 22.47 8.65 10.79
N ALA A 268 21.51 7.89 10.28
CA ALA A 268 21.45 7.52 8.86
C ALA A 268 20.18 8.10 8.23
N ILE A 269 20.36 8.95 7.23
CA ILE A 269 19.30 9.62 6.50
C ILE A 269 19.43 9.23 5.03
N ALA A 270 18.34 8.72 4.45
CA ALA A 270 18.27 8.33 3.05
C ALA A 270 16.98 8.82 2.43
N ASN A 271 17.07 9.57 1.34
CA ASN A 271 15.91 10.06 0.61
C ASN A 271 16.02 9.70 -0.87
N ILE A 272 14.94 9.17 -1.44
CA ILE A 272 14.75 8.99 -2.87
C ILE A 272 13.60 9.87 -3.34
N TYR A 273 13.86 10.71 -4.34
CA TYR A 273 12.90 11.63 -4.95
C TYR A 273 12.94 11.51 -6.48
N ASN A 274 12.25 10.52 -7.03
CA ASN A 274 12.29 10.28 -8.46
C ASN A 274 11.04 10.78 -9.18
N THR A 275 11.24 11.21 -10.42
CA THR A 275 10.16 11.51 -11.36
C THR A 275 10.38 10.71 -12.64
N THR A 276 9.42 9.87 -12.98
CA THR A 276 9.43 9.07 -14.21
C THR A 276 8.26 9.47 -15.07
N ARG A 277 8.51 9.81 -16.34
CA ARG A 277 7.48 10.24 -17.28
C ARG A 277 7.66 9.55 -18.62
N ALA A 278 6.58 8.97 -19.12
CA ALA A 278 6.43 8.56 -20.50
C ALA A 278 5.19 9.28 -21.07
N GLU A 279 5.39 10.17 -22.03
CA GLU A 279 4.31 11.06 -22.49
C GLU A 279 4.24 11.17 -24.01
N ILE A 280 3.03 11.03 -24.55
CA ILE A 280 2.69 11.33 -25.94
C ILE A 280 1.70 12.48 -25.90
N ALA A 281 2.05 13.64 -26.45
CA ALA A 281 1.12 14.78 -26.45
C ALA A 281 1.10 15.58 -27.75
N ALA A 282 0.06 16.39 -27.92
CA ALA A 282 0.03 17.45 -28.92
C ALA A 282 1.09 18.53 -28.64
N LEU A 283 1.57 19.20 -29.69
CA LEU A 283 2.46 20.36 -29.62
C LEU A 283 1.77 21.56 -30.26
N ASP A 284 1.55 22.64 -29.50
CA ASP A 284 0.93 23.87 -30.01
C ASP A 284 -0.38 23.66 -30.81
N GLY A 285 -1.20 22.70 -30.36
CA GLY A 285 -2.46 22.30 -31.00
C GLY A 285 -2.31 21.32 -32.17
N VAL A 286 -1.09 21.00 -32.59
CA VAL A 286 -0.79 19.95 -33.57
C VAL A 286 -0.81 18.59 -32.85
N ARG A 287 -1.73 17.72 -33.25
CA ARG A 287 -1.85 16.38 -32.67
C ARG A 287 -0.64 15.51 -33.02
N THR A 288 -0.27 14.63 -32.10
CA THR A 288 0.63 13.52 -32.43
C THR A 288 -0.17 12.41 -33.10
N ILE A 289 0.34 11.88 -34.21
CA ILE A 289 -0.30 10.80 -34.99
C ILE A 289 0.60 9.58 -34.93
N ILE A 290 0.05 8.42 -34.54
CA ILE A 290 0.77 7.15 -34.52
C ILE A 290 -0.04 6.11 -35.29
N ASN A 291 0.56 5.57 -36.35
CA ASN A 291 0.04 4.45 -37.12
C ASN A 291 0.94 3.24 -36.87
N SER A 292 0.47 2.24 -36.12
CA SER A 292 1.26 1.04 -35.85
C SER A 292 0.45 -0.25 -35.66
N ASN A 293 1.10 -1.40 -35.46
CA ASN A 293 0.40 -2.59 -34.98
C ASN A 293 0.20 -2.49 -33.46
N THR A 294 1.27 -2.19 -32.74
CA THR A 294 1.28 -2.10 -31.28
C THR A 294 1.91 -0.80 -30.80
N LEU A 295 1.35 -0.21 -29.75
CA LEU A 295 1.93 0.92 -29.02
C LEU A 295 2.05 0.55 -27.53
N ASN A 296 3.28 0.52 -27.04
CA ASN A 296 3.59 0.32 -25.62
C ASN A 296 4.17 1.61 -25.04
N LEU A 297 3.45 2.20 -24.09
CA LEU A 297 3.91 3.32 -23.28
C LEU A 297 4.12 2.81 -21.85
N ARG A 298 5.34 2.90 -21.33
CA ARG A 298 5.68 2.46 -19.97
C ARG A 298 6.42 3.56 -19.20
N ALA A 299 5.87 3.97 -18.07
CA ALA A 299 6.61 4.70 -17.05
C ALA A 299 6.84 3.76 -15.86
N ALA A 300 8.07 3.53 -15.43
CA ALA A 300 8.33 2.66 -14.28
C ALA A 300 9.40 3.20 -13.32
N ASP A 301 9.12 3.16 -12.02
CA ASP A 301 10.10 3.43 -10.96
C ASP A 301 10.27 2.21 -10.05
N ALA A 302 11.52 1.83 -9.79
CA ALA A 302 11.86 0.83 -8.78
C ALA A 302 12.88 1.43 -7.80
N SER A 303 12.41 1.85 -6.63
CA SER A 303 13.23 2.54 -5.63
C SER A 303 13.37 1.73 -4.35
N ALA A 304 14.60 1.61 -3.85
CA ALA A 304 14.88 0.86 -2.64
C ALA A 304 15.89 1.55 -1.72
N ILE A 305 15.56 1.61 -0.42
CA ILE A 305 16.46 2.08 0.63
C ILE A 305 16.75 0.94 1.60
N TYR A 306 18.04 0.70 1.83
CA TYR A 306 18.57 -0.18 2.87
C TYR A 306 19.39 0.68 3.83
N SER A 307 18.89 0.92 5.04
CA SER A 307 19.52 1.85 5.97
C SER A 307 19.71 1.27 7.37
N GLY A 308 20.79 1.68 8.03
CA GLY A 308 21.12 1.25 9.38
C GLY A 308 21.71 2.35 10.24
N SER A 309 21.33 2.41 11.51
CA SER A 309 22.06 3.16 12.54
C SER A 309 22.33 2.28 13.76
N GLY A 310 23.51 2.45 14.36
CA GLY A 310 23.99 1.64 15.47
C GLY A 310 24.81 2.42 16.49
N SER A 311 24.62 2.16 17.79
CA SER A 311 25.50 2.70 18.84
C SER A 311 25.80 1.68 19.93
N ALA A 312 27.06 1.59 20.37
CA ALA A 312 27.49 0.83 21.54
C ALA A 312 28.32 1.72 22.48
N THR A 313 27.79 1.99 23.68
CA THR A 313 28.35 2.97 24.62
C THR A 313 28.65 2.39 25.99
N PHE A 314 29.87 2.59 26.49
CA PHE A 314 30.34 2.12 27.79
C PHE A 314 30.92 3.27 28.61
N GLY A 315 30.45 3.46 29.85
CA GLY A 315 30.95 4.54 30.72
C GLY A 315 30.87 4.18 32.19
N SER A 316 31.88 4.50 33.01
CA SER A 316 31.81 4.17 34.45
C SER A 316 30.69 4.91 35.17
N THR A 317 30.50 6.20 34.86
CA THR A 317 29.54 7.10 35.51
C THR A 317 28.26 7.19 34.69
N ALA A 318 28.37 7.44 33.39
CA ALA A 318 27.21 7.48 32.52
C ALA A 318 27.54 6.94 31.12
N ALA A 319 26.58 6.23 30.53
CA ALA A 319 26.62 5.78 29.15
C ALA A 319 25.33 6.19 28.46
N ILE A 320 25.42 7.02 27.42
CA ILE A 320 24.27 7.44 26.61
C ILE A 320 24.54 7.06 25.15
N GLY A 321 23.73 6.14 24.62
CA GLY A 321 23.81 5.65 23.25
C GLY A 321 22.52 5.96 22.46
N GLY A 322 22.66 6.37 21.21
CA GLY A 322 21.52 6.70 20.35
C GLY A 322 21.70 6.23 18.91
N GLY A 323 20.62 5.73 18.29
CA GLY A 323 20.54 5.46 16.85
C GLY A 323 19.29 6.08 16.24
N LEU A 324 19.44 6.82 15.15
CA LEU A 324 18.34 7.37 14.35
C LEU A 324 18.49 6.95 12.88
N THR A 325 17.46 6.30 12.34
CA THR A 325 17.28 6.15 10.90
C THR A 325 16.05 6.92 10.42
N VAL A 326 16.20 7.67 9.32
CA VAL A 326 15.10 8.37 8.64
C VAL A 326 15.17 8.06 7.16
N ASN A 327 14.10 7.52 6.61
CA ASN A 327 14.02 7.13 5.21
C ASN A 327 12.77 7.72 4.56
N THR A 328 12.96 8.31 3.39
CA THR A 328 11.86 8.83 2.57
C THR A 328 11.98 8.28 1.15
N VAL A 329 10.93 7.67 0.62
CA VAL A 329 10.78 7.42 -0.81
C VAL A 329 9.58 8.22 -1.28
N ASN A 330 9.79 9.04 -2.30
CA ASN A 330 8.73 9.75 -2.98
C ASN A 330 8.97 9.66 -4.48
N ASN A 331 8.11 8.89 -5.14
CA ASN A 331 8.17 8.64 -6.56
C ASN A 331 6.93 9.19 -7.25
N ASP A 332 7.16 9.96 -8.32
CA ASP A 332 6.12 10.43 -9.22
C ASP A 332 6.26 9.72 -10.57
N VAL A 333 5.32 8.84 -10.92
CA VAL A 333 5.33 8.02 -12.14
C VAL A 333 4.12 8.36 -13.02
N PHE A 334 4.38 8.85 -14.22
CA PHE A 334 3.35 9.38 -15.12
C PHE A 334 3.44 8.76 -16.53
N GLY A 335 2.41 8.01 -16.91
CA GLY A 335 2.22 7.51 -18.27
C GLY A 335 1.02 8.18 -18.94
N TYR A 336 1.25 9.07 -19.89
CA TYR A 336 0.18 9.88 -20.48
C TYR A 336 0.14 9.84 -22.00
N VAL A 337 -1.07 9.79 -22.54
CA VAL A 337 -1.37 10.08 -23.95
C VAL A 337 -2.40 11.22 -23.99
N ARG A 338 -2.07 12.33 -24.64
CA ARG A 338 -2.86 13.58 -24.58
C ARG A 338 -3.04 14.22 -25.95
N GLY A 339 -4.28 14.45 -26.39
CA GLY A 339 -4.51 15.16 -27.66
C GLY A 339 -3.94 14.46 -28.90
N SER A 340 -3.93 13.13 -28.92
CA SER A 340 -3.27 12.31 -29.97
C SER A 340 -4.28 11.55 -30.82
N GLU A 341 -3.88 11.15 -32.03
CA GLU A 341 -4.62 10.23 -32.90
C GLU A 341 -3.82 8.93 -33.03
N LEU A 342 -4.41 7.82 -32.59
CA LEU A 342 -3.77 6.50 -32.53
C LEU A 342 -4.55 5.49 -33.38
N ASN A 343 -3.93 4.99 -34.44
CA ASN A 343 -4.49 3.96 -35.32
C ASN A 343 -3.64 2.69 -35.20
N LEU A 344 -4.13 1.71 -34.43
CA LEU A 344 -3.36 0.52 -34.02
C LEU A 344 -4.00 -0.77 -34.54
N ALA A 345 -3.23 -1.62 -35.22
CA ALA A 345 -3.75 -2.87 -35.77
C ALA A 345 -4.03 -3.95 -34.71
N ASN A 346 -3.37 -3.92 -33.54
CA ASN A 346 -3.44 -4.93 -32.49
C ASN A 346 -3.81 -4.38 -31.10
N GLU A 347 -2.92 -3.61 -30.46
CA GLU A 347 -3.08 -3.24 -29.05
C GLU A 347 -2.42 -1.91 -28.66
N LEU A 348 -3.09 -1.18 -27.75
CA LEU A 348 -2.51 -0.11 -26.93
C LEU A 348 -2.27 -0.61 -25.49
N LEU A 349 -1.06 -0.40 -24.97
CA LEU A 349 -0.75 -0.52 -23.55
C LEU A 349 -0.17 0.79 -23.02
N VAL A 350 -0.87 1.41 -22.06
CA VAL A 350 -0.37 2.53 -21.26
C VAL A 350 -0.19 2.02 -19.83
N ASN A 351 1.05 1.81 -19.42
CA ASN A 351 1.40 1.23 -18.13
C ASN A 351 2.24 2.18 -17.29
N SER A 352 1.81 2.46 -16.06
CA SER A 352 2.59 3.19 -15.06
C SER A 352 2.79 2.32 -13.83
N GLU A 353 4.03 2.09 -13.44
CA GLU A 353 4.41 1.14 -12.40
C GLU A 353 5.36 1.79 -11.38
N SER A 354 5.06 1.73 -10.10
CA SER A 354 5.98 2.13 -9.04
C SER A 354 6.15 0.99 -8.04
N ARG A 355 7.41 0.73 -7.69
CA ARG A 355 7.79 -0.24 -6.65
C ARG A 355 8.73 0.44 -5.68
N ALA A 356 8.27 0.71 -4.48
CA ALA A 356 9.02 1.38 -3.43
C ALA A 356 9.27 0.43 -2.25
N ALA A 357 10.52 0.32 -1.81
CA ALA A 357 10.89 -0.52 -0.66
C ALA A 357 11.82 0.22 0.32
N ILE A 358 11.49 0.20 1.61
CA ILE A 358 12.37 0.65 2.69
C ILE A 358 12.64 -0.51 3.62
N ARG A 359 13.92 -0.85 3.82
CA ARG A 359 14.38 -1.80 4.83
C ARG A 359 15.33 -1.10 5.78
N THR A 360 14.93 -0.94 7.05
CA THR A 360 15.67 -0.12 8.01
C THR A 360 15.86 -0.79 9.37
N VAL A 361 17.01 -0.52 10.00
CA VAL A 361 17.37 -0.98 11.35
C VAL A 361 18.00 0.16 12.15
N ALA A 362 17.46 0.46 13.34
CA ALA A 362 18.07 1.37 14.31
C ALA A 362 18.32 0.62 15.63
N VAL A 363 19.57 0.54 16.08
CA VAL A 363 19.94 -0.16 17.32
C VAL A 363 20.87 0.64 18.23
N ALA A 364 20.63 0.58 19.53
CA ALA A 364 21.45 1.28 20.52
C ALA A 364 21.65 0.43 21.79
N GLY A 365 22.88 0.42 22.29
CA GLY A 365 23.29 -0.27 23.50
C GLY A 365 24.07 0.66 24.42
N SER A 366 23.76 0.65 25.72
CA SER A 366 24.49 1.41 26.74
C SER A 366 24.75 0.58 28.01
N ALA A 367 25.94 0.73 28.61
CA ALA A 367 26.31 0.06 29.86
C ALA A 367 27.12 0.97 30.79
N SER A 368 26.73 1.07 32.07
CA SER A 368 27.40 1.90 33.09
C SER A 368 27.39 1.35 34.51
N GLN A 369 28.20 1.89 35.43
CA GLN A 369 28.08 1.60 36.87
C GLN A 369 27.05 2.51 37.57
N THR A 370 26.70 3.68 37.00
CA THR A 370 25.71 4.56 37.63
C THR A 370 24.48 4.73 36.74
N VAL A 371 24.61 5.34 35.55
CA VAL A 371 23.47 5.63 34.66
C VAL A 371 23.67 5.11 33.25
N GLY A 372 22.71 4.34 32.73
CA GLY A 372 22.68 3.87 31.34
C GLY A 372 21.44 4.38 30.62
N VAL A 373 21.60 5.01 29.45
CA VAL A 373 20.49 5.47 28.61
C VAL A 373 20.72 5.01 27.18
N SER A 374 19.74 4.34 26.61
CA SER A 374 19.77 3.89 25.21
C SER A 374 18.47 4.24 24.49
N GLY A 375 18.59 4.79 23.29
CA GLY A 375 17.45 5.18 22.47
C GLY A 375 17.63 4.83 20.99
N SER A 376 16.61 4.24 20.38
CA SER A 376 16.61 3.91 18.96
C SER A 376 15.34 4.37 18.27
N PHE A 377 15.49 5.01 17.12
CA PHE A 377 14.40 5.62 16.37
C PHE A 377 14.50 5.23 14.90
N ALA A 378 13.44 4.65 14.35
CA ALA A 378 13.34 4.33 12.93
C ALA A 378 12.08 4.98 12.33
N PHE A 379 12.28 5.92 11.41
CA PHE A 379 11.21 6.60 10.68
C PHE A 379 11.29 6.25 9.21
N SER A 380 10.18 5.78 8.64
CA SER A 380 10.09 5.41 7.22
C SER A 380 8.82 5.96 6.60
N TYR A 381 8.97 6.69 5.49
CA TYR A 381 7.88 7.32 4.77
C TYR A 381 7.95 6.91 3.30
N ILE A 382 6.85 6.36 2.78
CA ILE A 382 6.64 6.15 1.35
C ILE A 382 5.46 7.01 0.93
N THR A 383 5.65 7.85 -0.09
CA THR A 383 4.60 8.68 -0.65
C THR A 383 4.74 8.73 -2.16
N ASN A 384 4.00 7.89 -2.86
CA ASN A 384 4.12 7.79 -4.31
C ASN A 384 2.86 8.28 -5.02
N THR A 385 3.06 8.78 -6.25
CA THR A 385 1.99 9.10 -7.19
C THR A 385 2.23 8.31 -8.46
N THR A 386 1.33 7.39 -8.81
CA THR A 386 1.40 6.60 -10.04
C THR A 386 0.14 6.83 -10.87
N GLU A 387 0.29 7.43 -12.06
CA GLU A 387 -0.83 7.69 -12.96
C GLU A 387 -0.62 7.20 -14.38
N ALA A 388 -1.63 6.51 -14.91
CA ALA A 388 -1.74 6.17 -16.33
C ALA A 388 -2.99 6.82 -16.91
N ALA A 389 -2.90 7.53 -18.04
CA ALA A 389 -4.08 8.15 -18.64
C ALA A 389 -4.09 8.31 -20.16
N LEU A 390 -5.31 8.27 -20.69
CA LEU A 390 -5.69 8.73 -22.04
C LEU A 390 -6.55 9.99 -21.90
N ILE A 391 -6.12 11.09 -22.49
CA ILE A 391 -6.75 12.40 -22.33
C ILE A 391 -7.00 13.00 -23.71
N ASP A 392 -8.24 13.38 -24.02
CA ASP A 392 -8.64 14.07 -25.25
C ASP A 392 -8.06 13.45 -26.53
N SER A 393 -7.96 12.13 -26.59
CA SER A 393 -7.32 11.40 -27.69
C SER A 393 -8.33 10.58 -28.49
N ASP A 394 -8.03 10.34 -29.76
CA ASP A 394 -8.80 9.44 -30.62
C ASP A 394 -8.00 8.14 -30.79
N LEU A 395 -8.65 7.01 -30.56
CA LEU A 395 -8.03 5.69 -30.57
C LEU A 395 -8.88 4.71 -31.36
N GLN A 396 -8.27 4.06 -32.35
CA GLN A 396 -8.83 2.90 -33.05
C GLN A 396 -7.90 1.70 -32.85
N THR A 397 -8.39 0.62 -32.21
CA THR A 397 -7.59 -0.59 -31.95
C THR A 397 -8.46 -1.81 -31.64
N PRO A 398 -8.02 -3.06 -31.82
CA PRO A 398 -8.73 -4.20 -31.26
C PRO A 398 -8.77 -4.23 -29.73
N GLN A 399 -7.70 -3.78 -29.04
CA GLN A 399 -7.58 -3.89 -27.58
C GLN A 399 -6.83 -2.70 -26.97
N ALA A 400 -7.25 -2.23 -25.81
CA ALA A 400 -6.56 -1.17 -25.08
C ALA A 400 -6.55 -1.42 -23.57
N THR A 401 -5.40 -1.19 -22.95
CA THR A 401 -5.22 -1.26 -21.50
C THR A 401 -4.56 0.02 -20.97
N VAL A 402 -5.19 0.65 -19.99
CA VAL A 402 -4.62 1.75 -19.19
C VAL A 402 -4.47 1.25 -17.76
N LEU A 403 -3.24 1.13 -17.29
CA LEU A 403 -2.88 0.42 -16.07
C LEU A 403 -1.95 1.28 -15.22
N ALA A 404 -2.36 1.54 -13.98
CA ALA A 404 -1.53 2.15 -12.95
C ALA A 404 -1.34 1.13 -11.81
N GLN A 405 -0.10 0.83 -11.47
CA GLN A 405 0.27 -0.20 -10.49
C GLN A 405 1.26 0.36 -9.47
N GLU A 406 0.99 0.11 -8.20
CA GLU A 406 1.85 0.50 -7.09
C GLU A 406 2.10 -0.69 -6.15
N GLU A 407 3.36 -0.90 -5.79
CA GLU A 407 3.76 -1.78 -4.69
C GLU A 407 4.67 -1.03 -3.71
N ALA A 408 4.22 -0.86 -2.47
CA ALA A 408 4.99 -0.22 -1.40
C ALA A 408 5.25 -1.17 -0.23
N GLU A 409 6.52 -1.34 0.16
CA GLU A 409 6.92 -2.16 1.31
C GLU A 409 7.80 -1.38 2.30
N ILE A 410 7.42 -1.37 3.58
CA ILE A 410 8.28 -0.92 4.67
C ILE A 410 8.57 -2.10 5.59
N ALA A 411 9.87 -2.40 5.79
CA ALA A 411 10.36 -3.30 6.82
C ALA A 411 11.25 -2.50 7.80
N ALA A 412 10.78 -2.26 9.02
CA ALA A 412 11.45 -1.37 9.97
C ALA A 412 11.67 -2.02 11.34
N ILE A 413 12.89 -1.87 11.87
CA ILE A 413 13.26 -2.39 13.20
C ILE A 413 13.89 -1.27 14.03
N SER A 414 13.39 -1.05 15.25
CA SER A 414 14.08 -0.27 16.28
C SER A 414 14.35 -1.12 17.52
N GLY A 415 15.54 -0.98 18.11
CA GLY A 415 16.00 -1.80 19.23
C GLY A 415 16.88 -1.05 20.21
N ALA A 416 16.54 -1.00 21.50
CA ALA A 416 17.38 -0.33 22.50
C ALA A 416 17.60 -1.18 23.75
N ALA A 417 18.83 -1.23 24.26
CA ALA A 417 19.17 -1.89 25.51
C ALA A 417 20.05 -1.01 26.40
N ALA A 418 19.68 -0.85 27.67
CA ALA A 418 20.44 -0.09 28.67
C ALA A 418 20.71 -0.91 29.94
N GLY A 419 21.96 -0.90 30.40
CA GLY A 419 22.40 -1.54 31.64
C GLY A 419 23.11 -0.56 32.57
N ALA A 420 22.80 -0.58 33.86
CA ALA A 420 23.44 0.31 34.82
C ALA A 420 23.57 -0.28 36.23
N GLY A 421 24.46 0.24 37.07
CA GLY A 421 24.49 -0.12 38.49
C GLY A 421 23.41 0.58 39.33
N GLN A 422 22.99 1.80 38.98
CA GLN A 422 21.93 2.52 39.70
C GLN A 422 20.65 2.67 38.87
N ALA A 423 20.70 3.34 37.72
CA ALA A 423 19.52 3.65 36.91
C ALA A 423 19.71 3.38 35.40
N ALA A 424 18.74 2.73 34.76
CA ALA A 424 18.77 2.45 33.33
C ALA A 424 17.48 2.89 32.62
N VAL A 425 17.61 3.45 31.40
CA VAL A 425 16.49 3.82 30.52
C VAL A 425 16.73 3.27 29.11
N GLY A 426 15.81 2.43 28.62
CA GLY A 426 15.82 1.91 27.25
C GLY A 426 14.57 2.35 26.49
N GLY A 427 14.73 2.90 25.28
CA GLY A 427 13.61 3.39 24.47
C GLY A 427 13.73 3.02 23.00
N ALA A 428 12.66 2.48 22.41
CA ALA A 428 12.58 2.18 20.99
C ALA A 428 11.32 2.80 20.37
N VAL A 429 11.47 3.49 19.24
CA VAL A 429 10.36 4.10 18.49
C VAL A 429 10.47 3.72 17.02
N THR A 430 9.39 3.19 16.46
CA THR A 430 9.26 2.96 15.02
C THR A 430 8.01 3.64 14.49
N VAL A 431 8.16 4.48 13.46
CA VAL A 431 7.04 5.14 12.78
C VAL A 431 7.12 4.87 11.29
N ASN A 432 6.04 4.34 10.73
CA ASN A 432 5.93 4.00 9.33
C ASN A 432 4.68 4.64 8.73
N LEU A 433 4.82 5.25 7.56
CA LEU A 433 3.70 5.83 6.82
C LEU A 433 3.83 5.43 5.34
N ILE A 434 2.76 4.88 4.79
CA ILE A 434 2.57 4.71 3.35
C ILE A 434 1.37 5.57 2.93
N THR A 435 1.56 6.40 1.92
CA THR A 435 0.51 7.23 1.33
C THR A 435 0.66 7.24 -0.18
N ASP A 436 0.05 6.27 -0.83
CA ASP A 436 0.16 6.11 -2.28
C ASP A 436 -1.09 6.65 -3.00
N THR A 437 -0.90 7.24 -4.17
CA THR A 437 -1.96 7.65 -5.08
C THR A 437 -1.81 6.94 -6.42
N THR A 438 -2.68 5.98 -6.70
CA THR A 438 -2.65 5.16 -7.92
C THR A 438 -3.88 5.42 -8.76
N ARG A 439 -3.73 6.02 -9.94
CA ARG A 439 -4.87 6.43 -10.78
C ARG A 439 -4.70 6.00 -12.23
N ALA A 440 -5.60 5.14 -12.72
CA ALA A 440 -5.78 4.91 -14.15
C ALA A 440 -7.04 5.63 -14.63
N TYR A 441 -6.92 6.45 -15.68
CA TYR A 441 -8.08 7.18 -16.16
C TYR A 441 -8.16 7.50 -17.64
N LEU A 442 -9.40 7.63 -18.11
CA LEU A 442 -9.75 8.18 -19.41
C LEU A 442 -10.46 9.52 -19.17
N GLU A 443 -10.06 10.55 -19.90
CA GLU A 443 -10.61 11.90 -19.80
C GLU A 443 -10.89 12.46 -21.20
N GLY A 444 -12.16 12.45 -21.64
CA GLY A 444 -12.52 12.88 -23.01
C GLY A 444 -12.02 11.93 -24.13
N GLY A 445 -12.28 12.27 -25.40
CA GLY A 445 -11.78 11.53 -26.58
C GLY A 445 -12.77 10.59 -27.28
N ASN A 446 -12.38 9.96 -28.40
CA ASN A 446 -13.17 8.93 -29.08
C ASN A 446 -12.40 7.60 -29.13
N TYR A 447 -12.98 6.55 -28.57
CA TYR A 447 -12.35 5.24 -28.44
C TYR A 447 -13.17 4.17 -29.17
N GLU A 448 -12.64 3.68 -30.29
CA GLU A 448 -13.20 2.59 -31.10
C GLU A 448 -12.37 1.33 -30.89
N ILE A 449 -12.84 0.44 -30.00
CA ILE A 449 -12.11 -0.71 -29.47
C ILE A 449 -12.85 -2.02 -29.76
N ALA A 450 -12.36 -2.84 -30.69
CA ALA A 450 -13.14 -3.99 -31.17
C ALA A 450 -13.44 -5.05 -30.09
N ASN A 451 -12.49 -5.33 -29.19
CA ASN A 451 -12.56 -6.43 -28.23
C ASN A 451 -12.68 -5.97 -26.78
N LYS A 452 -11.65 -5.33 -26.21
CA LYS A 452 -11.59 -5.00 -24.78
C LYS A 452 -10.90 -3.68 -24.51
N LEU A 453 -11.55 -2.83 -23.72
CA LEU A 453 -10.95 -1.68 -23.05
C LEU A 453 -10.87 -1.97 -21.55
N SER A 454 -9.68 -1.79 -20.97
CA SER A 454 -9.45 -1.97 -19.54
C SER A 454 -8.78 -0.76 -18.91
N VAL A 455 -9.31 -0.29 -17.79
CA VAL A 455 -8.82 0.86 -17.01
C VAL A 455 -8.65 0.39 -15.56
N GLN A 456 -7.42 0.27 -15.08
CA GLN A 456 -7.12 -0.40 -13.81
C GLN A 456 -6.17 0.38 -12.93
N GLY A 457 -6.62 0.75 -11.72
CA GLY A 457 -5.76 1.20 -10.63
C GLY A 457 -5.54 0.07 -9.63
N LEU A 458 -4.29 -0.36 -9.44
CA LEU A 458 -3.95 -1.48 -8.56
C LEU A 458 -2.89 -1.05 -7.54
N ASN A 459 -3.16 -1.25 -6.26
CA ASN A 459 -2.25 -0.86 -5.20
C ASN A 459 -2.05 -1.98 -4.18
N LYS A 460 -0.81 -2.18 -3.76
CA LYS A 460 -0.42 -3.14 -2.74
C LYS A 460 0.57 -2.49 -1.77
N SER A 461 0.15 -2.32 -0.53
CA SER A 461 0.98 -1.70 0.51
C SER A 461 1.18 -2.64 1.69
N MET A 462 2.43 -2.81 2.15
CA MET A 462 2.78 -3.66 3.28
C MET A 462 3.73 -2.96 4.24
N ILE A 463 3.40 -3.03 5.54
CA ILE A 463 4.30 -2.60 6.63
C ILE A 463 4.58 -3.80 7.54
N ASN A 464 5.85 -4.14 7.71
CA ASN A 464 6.35 -5.12 8.65
C ASN A 464 7.28 -4.41 9.64
N THR A 465 6.91 -4.34 10.92
CA THR A 465 7.64 -3.50 11.88
C THR A 465 7.81 -4.14 13.25
N LEU A 466 8.97 -3.89 13.86
CA LEU A 466 9.33 -4.31 15.21
C LEU A 466 9.94 -3.14 16.00
N GLY A 467 9.47 -2.92 17.22
CA GLY A 467 10.11 -2.05 18.20
C GLY A 467 10.40 -2.81 19.49
N ALA A 468 11.66 -2.87 19.93
CA ALA A 468 12.06 -3.61 21.11
C ALA A 468 12.94 -2.78 22.07
N ALA A 469 12.57 -2.73 23.36
CA ALA A 469 13.36 -2.01 24.36
C ALA A 469 13.68 -2.84 25.61
N GLY A 470 14.85 -2.63 26.20
CA GLY A 470 15.32 -3.31 27.39
C GLY A 470 16.05 -2.38 28.36
N ALA A 471 15.76 -2.48 29.65
CA ALA A 471 16.48 -1.75 30.70
C ALA A 471 16.76 -2.62 31.94
N GLY A 472 17.97 -2.55 32.46
CA GLY A 472 18.39 -3.29 33.66
C GLY A 472 19.23 -2.45 34.62
N ALA A 473 18.86 -2.35 35.90
CA ALA A 473 19.68 -1.62 36.87
C ALA A 473 19.60 -2.09 38.34
N GLY A 474 20.54 -1.68 39.19
CA GLY A 474 20.49 -2.01 40.62
C GLY A 474 19.35 -1.33 41.38
N ALA A 475 19.02 -0.08 41.08
CA ALA A 475 17.92 0.63 41.75
C ALA A 475 16.68 0.80 40.86
N ALA A 476 16.83 1.45 39.69
CA ALA A 476 15.68 1.83 38.85
C ALA A 476 15.85 1.47 37.37
N ALA A 477 14.86 0.83 36.75
CA ALA A 477 14.85 0.55 35.32
C ALA A 477 13.57 1.05 34.66
N ILE A 478 13.70 1.74 33.54
CA ILE A 478 12.59 2.23 32.72
C ILE A 478 12.79 1.71 31.29
N SER A 479 11.80 1.03 30.73
CA SER A 479 11.84 0.56 29.34
C SER A 479 10.57 0.90 28.59
N GLY A 480 10.72 1.33 27.33
CA GLY A 480 9.60 1.80 26.53
C GLY A 480 9.72 1.45 25.05
N SER A 481 8.65 0.92 24.46
CA SER A 481 8.57 0.67 23.00
C SER A 481 7.30 1.26 22.41
N ALA A 482 7.43 2.05 21.35
CA ALA A 482 6.32 2.64 20.62
C ALA A 482 6.42 2.33 19.12
N VAL A 483 5.38 1.72 18.57
CA VAL A 483 5.29 1.41 17.14
C VAL A 483 4.02 2.03 16.58
N THR A 484 4.16 2.85 15.53
CA THR A 484 3.04 3.45 14.82
C THR A 484 3.15 3.16 13.34
N SER A 485 2.09 2.61 12.74
CA SER A 485 2.05 2.34 11.30
C SER A 485 0.75 2.83 10.70
N VAL A 486 0.84 3.59 9.62
CA VAL A 486 -0.32 4.13 8.91
C VAL A 486 -0.21 3.81 7.43
N ILE A 487 -1.28 3.30 6.85
CA ILE A 487 -1.47 3.17 5.40
C ILE A 487 -2.69 4.00 5.01
N ASN A 488 -2.52 4.94 4.10
CA ASN A 488 -3.58 5.82 3.63
C ASN A 488 -3.46 6.01 2.11
N ASN A 489 -4.06 5.09 1.36
CA ASN A 489 -3.91 5.06 -0.09
C ASN A 489 -5.15 5.59 -0.81
N LEU A 490 -4.95 6.10 -2.01
CA LEU A 490 -6.01 6.43 -2.97
C LEU A 490 -5.79 5.61 -4.24
N THR A 491 -6.71 4.69 -4.54
CA THR A 491 -6.66 3.85 -5.73
C THR A 491 -7.89 4.09 -6.59
N GLU A 492 -7.70 4.59 -7.81
CA GLU A 492 -8.80 4.95 -8.71
C GLU A 492 -8.65 4.30 -10.09
N GLY A 493 -9.72 3.67 -10.57
CA GLY A 493 -9.98 3.43 -11.98
C GLY A 493 -11.15 4.32 -12.38
N ARG A 494 -10.95 5.32 -13.24
CA ARG A 494 -12.02 6.25 -13.59
C ARG A 494 -12.13 6.51 -15.10
N ILE A 495 -13.36 6.72 -15.56
CA ILE A 495 -13.65 7.22 -16.90
C ILE A 495 -14.50 8.47 -16.74
N GLU A 496 -14.05 9.58 -17.31
CA GLU A 496 -14.65 10.88 -17.08
C GLU A 496 -14.80 11.70 -18.35
N ALA A 497 -15.96 12.35 -18.53
CA ALA A 497 -16.13 13.45 -19.47
C ALA A 497 -16.00 14.77 -18.71
N VAL A 498 -14.92 15.48 -18.96
CA VAL A 498 -14.64 16.75 -18.28
C VAL A 498 -15.24 17.92 -19.05
N LEU A 499 -15.99 18.75 -18.33
CA LEU A 499 -16.55 19.99 -18.81
C LEU A 499 -15.50 21.11 -18.69
N THR A 500 -15.24 21.79 -19.79
CA THR A 500 -14.41 23.01 -19.81
C THR A 500 -15.24 24.25 -19.49
N ALA A 501 -14.57 25.31 -19.01
CA ALA A 501 -15.21 26.57 -18.61
C ALA A 501 -15.96 27.30 -19.76
N ASP A 502 -15.64 26.97 -21.00
CA ASP A 502 -16.22 27.51 -22.23
C ASP A 502 -17.48 26.78 -22.74
N GLN A 503 -18.03 25.85 -21.94
CA GLN A 503 -19.22 25.03 -22.27
C GLN A 503 -19.04 24.09 -23.47
N ALA A 504 -17.83 23.94 -24.02
CA ALA A 504 -17.59 23.02 -25.11
C ALA A 504 -17.59 21.58 -24.57
N TYR A 505 -18.79 20.99 -24.52
CA TYR A 505 -18.98 19.59 -24.19
C TYR A 505 -18.33 18.71 -25.26
N LYS A 506 -17.08 18.31 -25.06
CA LYS A 506 -16.47 17.20 -25.80
C LYS A 506 -16.92 15.92 -25.11
N GLY A 507 -18.11 15.43 -25.45
CA GLY A 507 -18.53 14.11 -24.99
C GLY A 507 -17.53 13.08 -25.50
N PHE A 508 -17.33 12.01 -24.74
CA PHE A 508 -16.48 10.91 -25.20
C PHE A 508 -17.35 9.76 -25.72
N THR A 509 -16.96 9.13 -26.82
CA THR A 509 -17.60 7.89 -27.26
C THR A 509 -16.66 6.73 -26.93
N ILE A 510 -17.14 5.73 -26.20
CA ILE A 510 -16.45 4.45 -26.05
C ILE A 510 -17.31 3.38 -26.73
N ASN A 511 -16.81 2.87 -27.85
CA ASN A 511 -17.34 1.67 -28.46
C ASN A 511 -16.36 0.54 -28.18
N ALA A 512 -16.68 -0.32 -27.20
CA ALA A 512 -15.83 -1.44 -26.81
C ALA A 512 -16.57 -2.77 -27.00
N GLY A 513 -15.89 -3.88 -27.29
CA GLY A 513 -16.50 -5.21 -27.15
C GLY A 513 -16.85 -5.52 -25.68
N ARG A 514 -15.92 -5.17 -24.78
CA ARG A 514 -16.04 -5.21 -23.31
C ARG A 514 -15.30 -4.01 -22.71
N LEU A 515 -15.91 -3.40 -21.69
CA LEU A 515 -15.34 -2.36 -20.86
C LEU A 515 -15.13 -2.85 -19.43
N GLU A 516 -13.91 -2.73 -18.92
CA GLU A 516 -13.57 -3.01 -17.53
C GLU A 516 -12.96 -1.77 -16.86
N VAL A 517 -13.56 -1.34 -15.76
CA VAL A 517 -13.02 -0.30 -14.87
C VAL A 517 -12.80 -0.95 -13.50
N LEU A 518 -11.54 -1.08 -13.10
CA LEU A 518 -11.13 -1.78 -11.88
C LEU A 518 -10.33 -0.84 -10.98
N ALA A 519 -10.61 -0.92 -9.68
CA ALA A 519 -9.77 -0.36 -8.64
C ALA A 519 -9.56 -1.43 -7.56
N GLU A 520 -8.31 -1.71 -7.21
CA GLU A 520 -7.98 -2.73 -6.20
C GLU A 520 -6.91 -2.22 -5.22
N ASP A 521 -7.23 -2.25 -3.92
CA ASP A 521 -6.28 -1.94 -2.85
C ASP A 521 -6.09 -3.17 -1.94
N ARG A 522 -4.84 -3.57 -1.74
CA ARG A 522 -4.44 -4.61 -0.78
C ARG A 522 -3.46 -4.02 0.23
N SER A 523 -3.94 -3.79 1.43
CA SER A 523 -3.16 -3.14 2.49
C SER A 523 -2.94 -4.07 3.68
N GLN A 524 -1.69 -4.20 4.12
CA GLN A 524 -1.33 -5.04 5.27
C GLN A 524 -0.38 -4.35 6.24
N ILE A 525 -0.65 -4.47 7.53
CA ILE A 525 0.26 -4.07 8.60
C ILE A 525 0.51 -5.27 9.52
N ASN A 526 1.78 -5.62 9.73
CA ASN A 526 2.23 -6.52 10.79
C ASN A 526 3.15 -5.73 11.72
N ALA A 527 2.68 -5.45 12.94
CA ALA A 527 3.39 -4.60 13.88
C ALA A 527 3.58 -5.28 15.24
N VAL A 528 4.81 -5.27 15.73
CA VAL A 528 5.19 -5.86 17.02
C VAL A 528 5.90 -4.81 17.86
N ALA A 529 5.43 -4.58 19.09
CA ALA A 529 6.16 -3.86 20.11
C ALA A 529 6.45 -4.78 21.30
N GLY A 530 7.68 -4.72 21.81
CA GLY A 530 8.11 -5.50 22.96
C GLY A 530 8.96 -4.64 23.90
N GLN A 531 8.79 -4.79 25.20
CA GLN A 531 9.73 -4.17 26.14
C GLN A 531 9.99 -5.06 27.37
N ALA A 532 11.16 -4.87 28.01
CA ALA A 532 11.48 -5.47 29.29
C ALA A 532 12.24 -4.51 30.23
N ALA A 533 11.83 -4.44 31.50
CA ALA A 533 12.50 -3.67 32.56
C ALA A 533 12.82 -4.55 33.79
N GLY A 534 14.04 -4.46 34.32
CA GLY A 534 14.49 -5.22 35.48
C GLY A 534 15.30 -4.41 36.48
N SER A 535 14.96 -4.45 37.77
CA SER A 535 15.78 -3.76 38.79
C SER A 535 15.77 -4.35 40.20
N GLY A 536 16.63 -3.84 41.09
CA GLY A 536 16.62 -4.20 42.51
C GLY A 536 15.62 -3.42 43.37
N THR A 537 15.09 -2.28 42.90
CA THR A 537 14.10 -1.50 43.68
C THR A 537 12.84 -1.22 42.87
N ALA A 538 12.92 -0.48 41.76
CA ALA A 538 11.76 -0.08 40.98
C ALA A 538 11.92 -0.35 39.48
N ALA A 539 10.92 -0.97 38.83
CA ALA A 539 10.92 -1.20 37.39
C ALA A 539 9.63 -0.67 36.77
N VAL A 540 9.75 0.05 35.65
CA VAL A 540 8.62 0.60 34.90
C VAL A 540 8.77 0.23 33.43
N GLY A 541 7.76 -0.42 32.86
CA GLY A 541 7.69 -0.71 31.44
C GLY A 541 6.44 -0.14 30.80
N ALA A 542 6.57 0.33 29.55
CA ALA A 542 5.42 0.78 28.77
C ALA A 542 5.56 0.42 27.28
N GLY A 543 4.51 -0.15 26.70
CA GLY A 543 4.48 -0.54 25.28
C GLY A 543 3.24 -0.02 24.59
N ALA A 544 3.38 0.57 23.41
CA ALA A 544 2.26 1.06 22.61
C ALA A 544 2.43 0.66 21.14
N THR A 545 1.41 0.02 20.57
CA THR A 545 1.33 -0.24 19.14
C THR A 545 0.06 0.38 18.58
N VAL A 546 0.18 1.27 17.58
CA VAL A 546 -0.95 1.97 16.95
C VAL A 546 -0.90 1.74 15.45
N ASN A 547 -1.95 1.12 14.90
CA ASN A 547 -2.01 0.83 13.48
C ASN A 547 -3.32 1.35 12.87
N VAL A 548 -3.21 1.99 11.72
CA VAL A 548 -4.35 2.55 10.98
C VAL A 548 -4.23 2.20 9.50
N ILE A 549 -5.32 1.69 8.92
CA ILE A 549 -5.49 1.64 7.45
C ILE A 549 -6.76 2.41 7.11
N GLY A 550 -6.64 3.41 6.24
CA GLY A 550 -7.73 4.28 5.81
C GLY A 550 -7.74 4.51 4.31
N SER A 551 -7.74 3.44 3.51
CA SER A 551 -7.62 3.52 2.05
C SER A 551 -8.94 3.90 1.38
N GLN A 552 -8.85 4.64 0.27
CA GLN A 552 -9.95 4.95 -0.63
C GLN A 552 -9.76 4.21 -1.96
N THR A 553 -10.69 3.32 -2.31
CA THR A 553 -10.68 2.57 -3.57
C THR A 553 -11.91 2.92 -4.38
N LYS A 554 -11.75 3.40 -5.61
CA LYS A 554 -12.85 3.94 -6.43
C LYS A 554 -12.79 3.47 -7.87
N ALA A 555 -13.83 2.78 -8.32
CA ALA A 555 -14.07 2.45 -9.73
C ALA A 555 -15.27 3.26 -10.23
N LEU A 556 -15.05 4.26 -11.09
CA LEU A 556 -16.10 5.24 -11.45
C LEU A 556 -16.20 5.47 -12.95
N ILE A 557 -17.43 5.65 -13.44
CA ILE A 557 -17.71 6.14 -14.79
C ILE A 557 -18.63 7.36 -14.69
N ASN A 558 -18.16 8.54 -15.10
CA ASN A 558 -18.85 9.83 -14.93
C ASN A 558 -18.98 10.59 -16.27
N ASP A 559 -20.19 10.97 -16.68
CA ASP A 559 -20.45 11.70 -17.95
C ASP A 559 -20.21 13.22 -17.88
N ARG A 560 -20.29 13.82 -16.69
CA ARG A 560 -20.24 15.27 -16.55
C ARG A 560 -19.52 15.63 -15.29
N VAL A 561 -18.22 15.85 -15.38
CA VAL A 561 -17.43 16.35 -14.25
C VAL A 561 -16.83 17.69 -14.58
N TYR A 562 -16.91 18.62 -13.63
CA TYR A 562 -16.38 19.96 -13.74
C TYR A 562 -15.36 20.18 -12.63
N ARG A 563 -14.15 20.60 -12.99
CA ARG A 563 -13.12 20.99 -12.03
C ARG A 563 -13.37 22.45 -11.64
N ALA A 564 -13.84 22.66 -10.42
CA ALA A 564 -14.07 23.98 -9.85
C ALA A 564 -12.79 24.81 -9.94
N GLN A 565 -12.89 26.02 -10.50
CA GLN A 565 -11.77 26.95 -10.59
C GLN A 565 -11.62 27.76 -9.30
N ASP A 566 -10.50 28.45 -9.16
CA ASP A 566 -10.27 29.38 -8.05
C ASP A 566 -11.45 30.35 -7.89
N ASN A 567 -11.97 30.48 -6.66
CA ASN A 567 -13.06 31.37 -6.26
C ASN A 567 -14.44 31.11 -6.91
N GLU A 568 -14.68 29.92 -7.48
CA GLU A 568 -16.01 29.54 -7.94
C GLU A 568 -16.90 29.00 -6.79
N THR A 569 -18.21 29.25 -6.87
CA THR A 569 -19.19 28.72 -5.92
C THR A 569 -20.10 27.71 -6.59
N ALA A 570 -20.66 26.76 -5.83
CA ALA A 570 -21.61 25.79 -6.35
C ALA A 570 -22.82 26.46 -7.00
N GLN A 571 -23.23 27.64 -6.54
CA GLN A 571 -24.30 28.44 -7.14
C GLN A 571 -23.92 28.94 -8.55
N LEU A 572 -22.69 29.47 -8.71
CA LEU A 572 -22.18 29.94 -10.00
C LEU A 572 -22.02 28.78 -10.99
N ILE A 573 -21.56 27.63 -10.51
CA ILE A 573 -21.41 26.40 -11.31
C ILE A 573 -22.78 25.87 -11.72
N ALA A 574 -23.75 25.80 -10.80
CA ALA A 574 -25.11 25.38 -11.10
C ALA A 574 -25.76 26.28 -12.16
N ALA A 575 -25.65 27.59 -11.99
CA ALA A 575 -26.14 28.57 -12.96
C ALA A 575 -25.44 28.45 -14.31
N ARG A 576 -24.11 28.26 -14.32
CA ARG A 576 -23.31 28.05 -15.54
C ARG A 576 -23.81 26.85 -16.32
N PHE A 577 -24.00 25.72 -15.66
CA PHE A 577 -24.40 24.48 -16.33
C PHE A 577 -25.91 24.30 -16.49
N GLY A 578 -26.72 25.29 -16.08
CA GLY A 578 -28.17 25.24 -16.19
C GLY A 578 -28.81 24.10 -15.37
N VAL A 579 -28.16 23.71 -14.28
CA VAL A 579 -28.62 22.65 -13.38
C VAL A 579 -29.21 23.26 -12.10
N ASP A 580 -30.15 22.55 -11.48
CA ASP A 580 -30.70 23.00 -10.20
C ASP A 580 -29.60 23.00 -9.13
N TYR A 581 -29.50 24.09 -8.36
CA TYR A 581 -28.46 24.26 -7.34
C TYR A 581 -28.52 23.17 -6.26
N HIS A 582 -29.72 22.82 -5.79
CA HIS A 582 -29.88 21.77 -4.79
C HIS A 582 -29.60 20.39 -5.39
N GLN A 583 -29.90 20.19 -6.67
CA GLN A 583 -29.55 18.97 -7.38
C GLN A 583 -28.04 18.82 -7.59
N LEU A 584 -27.32 19.91 -7.90
CA LEU A 584 -25.86 19.92 -8.00
C LEU A 584 -25.21 19.57 -6.66
N LEU A 585 -25.69 20.17 -5.56
CA LEU A 585 -25.22 19.85 -4.22
C LEU A 585 -25.50 18.38 -3.87
N ALA A 586 -26.72 17.91 -4.11
CA ALA A 586 -27.13 16.55 -3.79
C ALA A 586 -26.30 15.48 -4.51
N VAL A 587 -26.02 15.64 -5.82
CA VAL A 587 -25.26 14.64 -6.59
C VAL A 587 -23.77 14.60 -6.18
N ASN A 588 -23.27 15.69 -5.59
CA ASN A 588 -21.89 15.80 -5.11
C ASN A 588 -21.74 15.53 -3.62
N GLY A 589 -22.82 15.19 -2.91
CA GLY A 589 -22.81 15.03 -1.46
C GLY A 589 -22.42 16.30 -0.71
N LEU A 590 -22.63 17.47 -1.31
CA LEU A 590 -22.32 18.77 -0.72
C LEU A 590 -23.57 19.33 -0.01
N THR A 591 -23.33 20.07 1.06
CA THR A 591 -24.31 20.89 1.75
C THR A 591 -24.15 22.36 1.30
N GLY A 592 -25.18 23.18 1.50
CA GLY A 592 -25.16 24.59 1.08
C GLY A 592 -24.09 25.45 1.76
N GLU A 593 -23.44 24.93 2.81
CA GLU A 593 -22.37 25.60 3.56
C GLU A 593 -20.96 25.20 3.11
N ASP A 594 -20.82 24.17 2.26
CA ASP A 594 -19.52 23.67 1.82
C ASP A 594 -18.85 24.63 0.82
N GLN A 595 -17.66 25.13 1.19
CA GLN A 595 -16.83 25.93 0.30
C GLN A 595 -16.13 25.01 -0.70
N LEU A 596 -16.27 25.31 -1.99
CA LEU A 596 -15.57 24.58 -3.04
C LEU A 596 -14.08 24.92 -3.01
N LYS A 597 -13.23 23.89 -3.10
CA LYS A 597 -11.79 24.06 -3.30
C LYS A 597 -11.48 24.16 -4.78
N ALA A 598 -10.51 24.97 -5.16
CA ALA A 598 -9.99 24.96 -6.52
C ALA A 598 -9.45 23.57 -6.88
N GLY A 599 -9.75 23.12 -8.10
CA GLY A 599 -9.47 21.77 -8.57
C GLY A 599 -10.46 20.70 -8.10
N GLN A 600 -11.42 21.03 -7.21
CA GLN A 600 -12.44 20.08 -6.75
C GLN A 600 -13.28 19.62 -7.95
N VAL A 601 -13.35 18.30 -8.15
CA VAL A 601 -14.15 17.69 -9.20
C VAL A 601 -15.61 17.61 -8.73
N LEU A 602 -16.51 18.16 -9.54
CA LEU A 602 -17.95 18.16 -9.30
C LEU A 602 -18.67 17.42 -10.41
N ILE A 603 -19.46 16.42 -10.06
CA ILE A 603 -20.45 15.82 -10.95
C ILE A 603 -21.50 16.88 -11.27
N ILE A 604 -21.65 17.25 -12.53
CA ILE A 604 -22.66 18.18 -13.02
C ILE A 604 -23.88 17.38 -13.50
N PRO A 605 -25.06 17.51 -12.86
CA PRO A 605 -26.26 16.82 -13.32
C PRO A 605 -26.58 17.08 -14.80
N ALA A 606 -27.22 16.14 -15.48
CA ALA A 606 -27.68 16.37 -16.85
C ALA A 606 -28.86 17.36 -16.87
N ALA A 607 -28.76 18.41 -17.70
CA ALA A 607 -29.94 19.13 -18.18
C ALA A 607 -30.76 18.19 -19.08
N LYS A 608 -32.10 18.24 -19.04
CA LYS A 608 -32.97 17.29 -19.75
C LYS A 608 -32.59 17.13 -21.25
N GLY A 609 -32.10 15.96 -21.65
CA GLY A 609 -32.18 15.47 -23.04
C GLY A 609 -30.92 15.48 -23.91
N GLU A 610 -29.73 15.76 -23.40
CA GLU A 610 -28.49 15.63 -24.18
C GLU A 610 -27.45 14.76 -23.46
N TRP A 611 -27.48 13.45 -23.74
CA TRP A 611 -26.39 12.53 -23.41
C TRP A 611 -25.40 12.56 -24.55
N LYS A 612 -24.15 12.89 -24.27
CA LYS A 612 -23.09 12.98 -25.28
C LYS A 612 -22.00 11.94 -25.08
N SER A 613 -21.98 11.24 -23.94
CA SER A 613 -21.09 10.08 -23.72
C SER A 613 -21.85 8.77 -23.83
N LYS A 614 -21.34 7.86 -24.66
CA LYS A 614 -21.98 6.58 -25.00
C LYS A 614 -20.99 5.44 -24.83
N ILE A 615 -21.41 4.39 -24.12
CA ILE A 615 -20.66 3.14 -23.97
C ILE A 615 -21.40 2.01 -24.70
N GLN A 616 -20.69 1.23 -25.51
CA GLN A 616 -21.18 -0.03 -26.09
C GLN A 616 -20.29 -1.19 -25.58
N GLY A 617 -20.86 -2.38 -25.34
CA GLY A 617 -20.15 -3.58 -24.87
C GLY A 617 -20.33 -3.93 -23.38
N GLU A 618 -20.05 -5.20 -23.03
CA GLU A 618 -20.18 -5.75 -21.68
C GLU A 618 -19.43 -4.85 -20.70
N THR A 619 -20.08 -4.39 -19.64
CA THR A 619 -19.49 -3.38 -18.75
C THR A 619 -19.33 -3.94 -17.34
N LEU A 620 -18.11 -3.91 -16.82
CA LEU A 620 -17.77 -4.22 -15.43
C LEU A 620 -17.13 -3.01 -14.78
N VAL A 621 -17.74 -2.53 -13.70
CA VAL A 621 -17.16 -1.54 -12.77
C VAL A 621 -16.96 -2.24 -11.44
N HIS A 622 -15.72 -2.41 -11.02
CA HIS A 622 -15.40 -3.22 -9.84
C HIS A 622 -14.38 -2.51 -8.95
N SER A 623 -14.74 -2.32 -7.69
CA SER A 623 -13.84 -1.80 -6.67
C SER A 623 -13.64 -2.85 -5.59
N VAL A 624 -12.39 -3.18 -5.28
CA VAL A 624 -12.01 -4.20 -4.28
C VAL A 624 -11.04 -3.61 -3.29
N ASN A 625 -11.33 -3.77 -2.01
CA ASN A 625 -10.43 -3.37 -0.93
C ASN A 625 -10.26 -4.54 0.04
N THR A 626 -9.00 -4.88 0.34
CA THR A 626 -8.65 -5.89 1.35
C THR A 626 -7.63 -5.31 2.31
N ALA A 627 -8.00 -5.19 3.57
CA ALA A 627 -7.16 -4.63 4.63
C ALA A 627 -6.96 -5.63 5.78
N THR A 628 -5.71 -5.86 6.16
CA THR A 628 -5.36 -6.72 7.31
C THR A 628 -4.39 -6.00 8.24
N ILE A 629 -4.73 -5.93 9.53
CA ILE A 629 -3.80 -5.46 10.57
C ILE A 629 -3.57 -6.58 11.58
N ARG A 630 -2.30 -6.93 11.80
CA ARG A 630 -1.84 -7.82 12.86
C ARG A 630 -0.98 -7.03 13.83
N THR A 631 -1.46 -6.90 15.05
CA THR A 631 -0.87 -6.09 16.10
C THR A 631 -0.48 -6.98 17.28
N VAL A 632 0.78 -6.92 17.69
CA VAL A 632 1.25 -7.56 18.93
C VAL A 632 1.94 -6.50 19.79
N SER A 633 1.58 -6.42 21.05
CA SER A 633 2.28 -5.60 22.04
C SER A 633 2.50 -6.40 23.31
N PHE A 634 3.74 -6.49 23.79
CA PHE A 634 4.08 -7.26 24.98
C PHE A 634 5.08 -6.55 25.91
N GLY A 635 4.96 -6.83 27.21
CA GLY A 635 5.77 -6.17 28.24
C GLY A 635 6.12 -7.05 29.43
N PHE A 636 7.31 -6.80 29.98
CA PHE A 636 7.80 -7.44 31.19
C PHE A 636 8.40 -6.41 32.15
N ALA A 637 7.97 -6.38 33.41
CA ALA A 637 8.59 -5.56 34.45
C ALA A 637 8.87 -6.39 35.71
N GLY A 638 10.13 -6.38 36.17
CA GLY A 638 10.58 -7.13 37.35
C GLY A 638 11.37 -6.25 38.31
N SER A 639 11.04 -6.26 39.61
CA SER A 639 11.82 -5.50 40.59
C SER A 639 11.92 -6.15 41.98
N GLY A 640 12.86 -5.67 42.79
CA GLY A 640 12.97 -6.06 44.20
C GLY A 640 11.97 -5.40 45.14
N VAL A 641 11.26 -4.32 44.75
CA VAL A 641 10.25 -3.66 45.61
C VAL A 641 8.96 -3.38 44.84
N ALA A 642 9.01 -2.56 43.79
CA ALA A 642 7.82 -2.11 43.05
C ALA A 642 7.98 -2.22 41.52
N ALA A 643 7.06 -2.89 40.84
CA ALA A 643 7.07 -3.01 39.38
C ALA A 643 5.75 -2.54 38.78
N VAL A 644 5.82 -1.78 37.68
CA VAL A 644 4.66 -1.23 36.97
C VAL A 644 4.80 -1.50 35.47
N GLU A 645 3.74 -1.97 34.84
CA GLU A 645 3.70 -2.28 33.41
C GLU A 645 2.40 -1.80 32.75
N LEU A 646 2.51 -1.17 31.58
CA LEU A 646 1.35 -0.77 30.78
C LEU A 646 1.57 -1.12 29.31
N ILE A 647 0.68 -1.95 28.77
CA ILE A 647 0.66 -2.34 27.37
C ILE A 647 -0.62 -1.86 26.70
N VAL A 648 -0.46 -1.21 25.55
CA VAL A 648 -1.55 -0.71 24.69
C VAL A 648 -1.34 -1.21 23.27
N ALA A 649 -2.40 -1.77 22.68
CA ALA A 649 -2.44 -2.17 21.28
C ALA A 649 -3.73 -1.64 20.63
N THR A 650 -3.63 -0.78 19.63
CA THR A 650 -4.80 -0.21 18.94
C THR A 650 -4.73 -0.44 17.44
N SER A 651 -5.82 -0.93 16.86
CA SER A 651 -5.94 -1.15 15.42
C SER A 651 -7.21 -0.50 14.87
N HIS A 652 -7.09 0.27 13.80
CA HIS A 652 -8.22 0.96 13.17
C HIS A 652 -8.27 0.73 11.66
N LEU A 653 -9.44 0.35 11.15
CA LEU A 653 -9.79 0.37 9.73
C LEU A 653 -10.88 1.43 9.49
N ASP A 654 -10.63 2.30 8.51
CA ASP A 654 -11.56 3.35 8.07
C ASP A 654 -11.52 3.49 6.55
N ASN A 655 -11.85 2.40 5.86
CA ASN A 655 -11.73 2.34 4.40
C ASN A 655 -12.99 2.83 3.68
N THR A 656 -12.82 3.34 2.47
CA THR A 656 -13.91 3.72 1.58
C THR A 656 -13.78 3.00 0.24
N THR A 657 -14.74 2.15 -0.11
CA THR A 657 -14.79 1.37 -1.35
C THR A 657 -16.00 1.78 -2.17
N LEU A 658 -15.78 2.36 -3.35
CA LEU A 658 -16.84 2.92 -4.21
C LEU A 658 -16.80 2.34 -5.62
N ALA A 659 -17.95 1.85 -6.10
CA ALA A 659 -18.14 1.49 -7.50
C ALA A 659 -19.38 2.20 -8.05
N GLY A 660 -19.25 2.94 -9.15
CA GLY A 660 -20.31 3.86 -9.55
C GLY A 660 -20.39 4.14 -11.04
N ILE A 661 -21.62 4.32 -11.53
CA ILE A 661 -21.90 4.85 -12.86
C ILE A 661 -22.82 6.07 -12.70
N THR A 662 -22.40 7.22 -13.21
CA THR A 662 -23.14 8.48 -13.09
C THR A 662 -23.22 9.22 -14.41
N GLY A 663 -24.43 9.55 -14.87
CA GLY A 663 -24.57 10.42 -16.05
C GLY A 663 -24.43 9.74 -17.40
N VAL A 664 -23.97 8.49 -17.48
CA VAL A 664 -23.54 7.90 -18.77
C VAL A 664 -24.67 7.11 -19.45
N GLU A 665 -24.79 7.22 -20.78
CA GLU A 665 -25.63 6.32 -21.57
C GLU A 665 -24.87 5.03 -21.91
N ILE A 666 -25.35 3.89 -21.41
CA ILE A 666 -24.80 2.57 -21.71
C ILE A 666 -25.71 1.84 -22.70
N ALA A 667 -25.30 1.78 -23.95
CA ALA A 667 -25.97 1.11 -25.06
C ALA A 667 -25.30 -0.24 -25.35
N ASN A 668 -25.45 -1.19 -24.41
CA ASN A 668 -24.72 -2.45 -24.38
C ASN A 668 -25.33 -3.60 -25.21
N GLN A 669 -25.93 -3.35 -26.38
CA GLN A 669 -26.39 -4.40 -27.32
C GLN A 669 -26.99 -5.70 -26.68
N ASN A 670 -27.78 -5.61 -25.60
CA ASN A 670 -28.30 -6.76 -24.83
C ASN A 670 -27.30 -7.58 -23.97
N GLN A 671 -26.12 -7.07 -23.60
CA GLN A 671 -25.17 -7.74 -22.69
C GLN A 671 -25.27 -7.25 -21.23
N ALA A 672 -24.54 -7.90 -20.32
CA ALA A 672 -24.60 -7.62 -18.88
C ALA A 672 -23.82 -6.36 -18.48
N VAL A 673 -24.33 -5.65 -17.48
CA VAL A 673 -23.66 -4.56 -16.77
C VAL A 673 -23.57 -4.93 -15.29
N ARG A 674 -22.36 -4.89 -14.74
CA ARG A 674 -22.12 -5.16 -13.32
C ARG A 674 -21.36 -4.01 -12.66
N VAL A 675 -21.89 -3.53 -11.55
CA VAL A 675 -21.27 -2.53 -10.67
C VAL A 675 -21.10 -3.17 -9.31
N ARG A 676 -19.86 -3.40 -8.87
CA ARG A 676 -19.57 -4.13 -7.63
C ARG A 676 -18.55 -3.40 -6.77
N ALA A 677 -18.85 -3.26 -5.48
CA ALA A 677 -17.93 -2.79 -4.46
C ALA A 677 -17.74 -3.89 -3.40
N GLU A 678 -16.49 -4.25 -3.11
CA GLU A 678 -16.13 -5.31 -2.16
C GLU A 678 -15.08 -4.83 -1.16
N ASP A 679 -15.40 -4.90 0.13
CA ASP A 679 -14.49 -4.51 1.22
C ASP A 679 -14.33 -5.66 2.22
N LYS A 680 -13.08 -6.04 2.51
CA LYS A 680 -12.72 -7.06 3.49
C LYS A 680 -11.72 -6.49 4.49
N GLY A 681 -12.14 -6.35 5.75
CA GLY A 681 -11.29 -5.93 6.86
C GLY A 681 -11.04 -7.05 7.86
N GLU A 682 -9.77 -7.26 8.24
CA GLU A 682 -9.38 -8.18 9.31
C GLU A 682 -8.44 -7.50 10.31
N LEU A 683 -8.78 -7.59 11.59
CA LEU A 683 -7.96 -7.12 12.71
C LEU A 683 -7.62 -8.31 13.61
N VAL A 684 -6.33 -8.53 13.86
CA VAL A 684 -5.84 -9.47 14.87
C VAL A 684 -4.97 -8.69 15.84
N THR A 685 -5.40 -8.55 17.08
CA THR A 685 -4.69 -7.76 18.10
C THR A 685 -4.43 -8.57 19.35
N LEU A 686 -3.16 -8.63 19.76
CA LEU A 686 -2.69 -9.26 20.98
C LEU A 686 -2.01 -8.22 21.87
N SER A 687 -2.47 -8.09 23.12
CA SER A 687 -1.80 -7.32 24.17
C SER A 687 -1.49 -8.24 25.36
N GLY A 688 -0.24 -8.26 25.81
CA GLY A 688 0.20 -9.15 26.88
C GLY A 688 1.18 -8.47 27.83
N GLN A 689 0.94 -8.55 29.14
CA GLN A 689 1.89 -8.02 30.12
C GLN A 689 2.16 -8.98 31.27
N VAL A 690 3.39 -8.97 31.78
CA VAL A 690 3.80 -9.71 32.98
C VAL A 690 4.60 -8.80 33.91
N THR A 691 4.12 -8.64 35.14
CA THR A 691 4.78 -7.84 36.18
C THR A 691 5.10 -8.68 37.41
N GLY A 692 6.30 -8.50 37.98
CA GLY A 692 6.78 -9.23 39.15
C GLY A 692 7.52 -8.34 40.15
N SER A 693 7.22 -8.45 41.45
CA SER A 693 8.01 -7.80 42.50
C SER A 693 7.94 -8.51 43.86
N THR A 694 8.61 -7.95 44.89
CA THR A 694 8.43 -8.47 46.26
C THR A 694 7.26 -7.80 46.99
N VAL A 695 7.11 -6.47 46.91
CA VAL A 695 6.12 -5.71 47.68
C VAL A 695 4.90 -5.36 46.84
N ALA A 696 5.06 -4.68 45.70
CA ALA A 696 3.93 -4.19 44.91
C ALA A 696 4.14 -4.39 43.41
N SER A 697 3.19 -5.01 42.73
CA SER A 697 3.18 -5.13 41.27
C SER A 697 1.84 -4.64 40.71
N LEU A 698 1.90 -3.83 39.66
CA LEU A 698 0.74 -3.33 38.93
C LEU A 698 0.97 -3.52 37.44
N GLY A 699 0.06 -4.20 36.76
CA GLY A 699 0.15 -4.41 35.33
C GLY A 699 -1.18 -4.25 34.61
N ALA A 700 -1.18 -3.59 33.46
CA ALA A 700 -2.36 -3.40 32.62
C ALA A 700 -2.10 -3.76 31.15
N ALA A 701 -2.98 -4.57 30.55
CA ALA A 701 -2.98 -4.88 29.12
C ALA A 701 -4.26 -4.36 28.48
N THR A 702 -4.14 -3.54 27.44
CA THR A 702 -5.28 -2.95 26.75
C THR A 702 -5.18 -3.17 25.26
N SER A 703 -6.29 -3.60 24.66
CA SER A 703 -6.43 -3.69 23.23
C SER A 703 -7.74 -3.07 22.75
N VAL A 704 -7.66 -2.22 21.73
CA VAL A 704 -8.80 -1.47 21.18
C VAL A 704 -8.82 -1.59 19.67
N ASN A 705 -9.92 -2.10 19.13
CA ASN A 705 -10.07 -2.33 17.70
C ASN A 705 -11.32 -1.61 17.18
N ARG A 706 -11.19 -0.92 16.05
CA ARG A 706 -12.32 -0.25 15.40
C ARG A 706 -12.31 -0.48 13.89
N VAL A 707 -13.42 -0.94 13.34
CA VAL A 707 -13.68 -1.01 11.89
C VAL A 707 -14.86 -0.08 11.57
N ALA A 708 -14.65 0.83 10.63
CA ALA A 708 -15.65 1.84 10.22
C ALA A 708 -15.72 1.97 8.70
N ASN A 709 -15.73 0.85 7.98
CA ASN A 709 -15.61 0.86 6.52
C ASN A 709 -16.91 1.31 5.84
N THR A 710 -16.77 2.01 4.72
CA THR A 710 -17.87 2.43 3.85
C THR A 710 -17.75 1.74 2.49
N THR A 711 -18.73 0.92 2.12
CA THR A 711 -18.79 0.21 0.84
C THR A 711 -20.04 0.63 0.08
N LYS A 712 -19.89 1.21 -1.12
CA LYS A 712 -21.03 1.64 -1.92
C LYS A 712 -20.92 1.24 -3.38
N ALA A 713 -22.00 0.68 -3.92
CA ALA A 713 -22.18 0.40 -5.33
C ALA A 713 -23.42 1.12 -5.86
N PHE A 714 -23.31 1.86 -6.96
CA PHE A 714 -24.44 2.67 -7.41
C PHE A 714 -24.53 2.91 -8.91
N VAL A 715 -25.76 3.18 -9.34
CA VAL A 715 -26.08 3.76 -10.65
C VAL A 715 -26.96 4.99 -10.41
N SER A 716 -26.45 6.17 -10.74
CA SER A 716 -27.13 7.43 -10.45
C SER A 716 -27.25 8.33 -11.68
N GLY A 717 -28.30 9.14 -11.73
CA GLY A 717 -28.41 10.28 -12.64
C GLY A 717 -28.07 9.95 -14.08
N GLY A 718 -28.85 9.10 -14.74
CA GLY A 718 -28.57 8.65 -16.10
C GLY A 718 -29.81 8.00 -16.68
N GLY A 719 -30.39 8.57 -17.74
CA GLY A 719 -31.53 7.94 -18.37
C GLY A 719 -31.07 6.82 -19.30
N VAL A 720 -31.16 5.53 -18.93
CA VAL A 720 -31.39 4.46 -19.92
C VAL A 720 -32.84 4.61 -20.41
N ALA A 721 -33.11 5.66 -21.20
CA ALA A 721 -34.37 5.82 -21.92
C ALA A 721 -34.13 6.70 -23.15
N THR A 722 -34.61 6.37 -24.34
CA THR A 722 -35.72 5.51 -24.74
C THR A 722 -35.33 4.76 -26.00
N GLY A 723 -34.97 3.47 -25.91
CA GLY A 723 -34.77 2.68 -27.13
C GLY A 723 -33.85 1.46 -27.06
N TYR A 724 -32.95 1.38 -26.08
CA TYR A 724 -31.95 0.31 -26.00
C TYR A 724 -32.05 -0.49 -24.70
N GLN A 725 -31.99 -1.82 -24.82
CA GLN A 725 -32.21 -2.79 -23.76
C GLN A 725 -30.84 -3.33 -23.30
N LEU A 726 -30.55 -3.29 -21.99
CA LEU A 726 -29.44 -4.02 -21.38
C LEU A 726 -29.78 -5.51 -21.30
N GLY A 727 -28.82 -6.42 -21.20
CA GLY A 727 -29.09 -7.82 -20.87
C GLY A 727 -29.53 -7.97 -19.42
N ASN A 728 -28.56 -7.86 -18.49
CA ASN A 728 -28.79 -7.78 -17.05
C ASN A 728 -28.13 -6.52 -16.48
N LEU A 729 -28.66 -5.98 -15.38
CA LEU A 729 -27.98 -5.03 -14.52
C LEU A 729 -27.83 -5.61 -13.11
N LEU A 730 -26.63 -5.56 -12.56
CA LEU A 730 -26.35 -6.02 -11.21
C LEU A 730 -25.50 -4.99 -10.46
N VAL A 731 -26.07 -4.41 -9.39
CA VAL A 731 -25.44 -3.44 -8.50
C VAL A 731 -25.27 -4.08 -7.13
N GLU A 732 -24.02 -4.29 -6.71
CA GLU A 732 -23.69 -5.12 -5.55
C GLU A 732 -22.66 -4.46 -4.62
N SER A 733 -22.96 -4.42 -3.33
CA SER A 733 -22.00 -4.08 -2.28
C SER A 733 -21.84 -5.25 -1.34
N TYR A 734 -20.59 -5.62 -1.06
CA TYR A 734 -20.23 -6.68 -0.14
C TYR A 734 -19.22 -6.14 0.87
N SER A 735 -19.53 -6.22 2.16
CA SER A 735 -18.60 -5.88 3.23
C SER A 735 -18.44 -7.04 4.21
N ARG A 736 -17.20 -7.29 4.65
CA ARG A 736 -16.90 -8.22 5.73
C ARG A 736 -15.88 -7.63 6.68
N ALA A 737 -16.20 -7.58 7.97
CA ALA A 737 -15.24 -7.24 9.02
C ALA A 737 -15.03 -8.40 9.99
N ALA A 738 -13.79 -8.67 10.34
CA ALA A 738 -13.42 -9.65 11.36
C ALA A 738 -12.46 -9.03 12.37
N ILE A 739 -12.75 -9.19 13.66
CA ILE A 739 -11.86 -8.79 14.76
C ILE A 739 -11.58 -10.01 15.64
N THR A 740 -10.30 -10.32 15.83
CA THR A 740 -9.81 -11.25 16.86
C THR A 740 -8.95 -10.46 17.84
N ASN A 741 -9.33 -10.50 19.12
CA ASN A 741 -8.71 -9.67 20.14
C ASN A 741 -8.37 -10.48 21.39
N ASP A 742 -7.09 -10.46 21.78
CA ASP A 742 -6.60 -11.13 22.98
C ASP A 742 -5.87 -10.12 23.90
N ALA A 743 -6.32 -10.00 25.15
CA ALA A 743 -5.71 -9.13 26.16
C ALA A 743 -5.44 -9.87 27.46
N VAL A 744 -4.16 -10.02 27.84
CA VAL A 744 -3.74 -10.82 28.99
C VAL A 744 -2.80 -10.03 29.91
N GLY A 745 -3.15 -9.96 31.19
CA GLY A 745 -2.35 -9.28 32.20
C GLY A 745 -2.01 -10.17 33.38
N ILE A 746 -0.74 -10.32 33.73
CA ILE A 746 -0.29 -11.09 34.88
C ILE A 746 0.52 -10.20 35.81
N SER A 747 0.19 -10.19 37.10
CA SER A 747 0.92 -9.45 38.13
C SER A 747 1.11 -10.31 39.37
N VAL A 748 2.37 -10.53 39.75
CA VAL A 748 2.73 -11.36 40.91
C VAL A 748 3.59 -10.55 41.87
N SER A 749 3.30 -10.63 43.17
CA SER A 749 4.11 -10.05 44.24
C SER A 749 4.29 -11.05 45.38
N GLY A 750 5.46 -11.04 46.05
CA GLY A 750 5.70 -11.91 47.19
C GLY A 750 6.84 -11.43 48.11
N SER A 751 6.53 -11.21 49.39
CA SER A 751 7.49 -10.83 50.44
C SER A 751 7.23 -11.61 51.73
N ALA A 752 8.04 -11.36 52.77
CA ALA A 752 7.86 -11.95 54.10
C ALA A 752 6.70 -11.33 54.91
N GLU A 753 6.23 -10.13 54.55
CA GLU A 753 5.25 -9.37 55.35
C GLU A 753 4.02 -8.97 54.54
N VAL A 754 4.19 -8.01 53.62
CA VAL A 754 3.10 -7.42 52.82
C VAL A 754 3.39 -7.58 51.33
N SER A 755 2.41 -8.03 50.55
CA SER A 755 2.52 -8.00 49.10
C SER A 755 1.20 -7.71 48.40
N VAL A 756 1.25 -6.93 47.33
CA VAL A 756 0.10 -6.48 46.54
C VAL A 756 0.36 -6.75 45.06
N GLY A 757 -0.46 -7.60 44.44
CA GLY A 757 -0.43 -7.87 43.00
C GLY A 757 -1.73 -7.47 42.33
N VAL A 758 -1.68 -6.50 41.41
CA VAL A 758 -2.85 -5.99 40.69
C VAL A 758 -2.66 -6.15 39.19
N ALA A 759 -3.54 -6.90 38.54
CA ALA A 759 -3.57 -7.06 37.10
C ALA A 759 -4.91 -6.57 36.53
N GLY A 760 -4.85 -5.81 35.43
CA GLY A 760 -6.00 -5.34 34.68
C GLY A 760 -5.89 -5.68 33.20
N SER A 761 -6.99 -6.07 32.57
CA SER A 761 -7.04 -6.28 31.12
C SER A 761 -8.31 -5.69 30.50
N ILE A 762 -8.19 -5.00 29.36
CA ILE A 762 -9.33 -4.43 28.63
C ILE A 762 -9.23 -4.85 27.16
N GLY A 763 -10.31 -5.41 26.62
CA GLY A 763 -10.47 -5.67 25.19
C GLY A 763 -11.74 -5.00 24.68
N ALA A 764 -11.59 -3.97 23.85
CA ALA A 764 -12.71 -3.20 23.29
C ALA A 764 -12.73 -3.29 21.77
N ASN A 765 -13.86 -3.71 21.19
CA ASN A 765 -14.01 -3.91 19.75
C ASN A 765 -15.29 -3.22 19.25
N LEU A 766 -15.15 -2.39 18.22
CA LEU A 766 -16.26 -1.67 17.59
C LEU A 766 -16.26 -1.92 16.08
N ILE A 767 -17.37 -2.40 15.54
CA ILE A 767 -17.62 -2.47 14.10
C ILE A 767 -18.81 -1.56 13.80
N ASN A 768 -18.63 -0.60 12.89
CA ASN A 768 -19.69 0.30 12.44
C ASN A 768 -19.55 0.56 10.93
N ASN A 769 -19.91 -0.45 10.14
CA ASN A 769 -19.77 -0.41 8.68
C ASN A 769 -21.00 0.20 8.00
N THR A 770 -20.80 0.86 6.88
CA THR A 770 -21.88 1.33 5.99
C THR A 770 -21.78 0.62 4.65
N THR A 771 -22.78 -0.19 4.32
CA THR A 771 -22.85 -0.97 3.08
C THR A 771 -24.10 -0.60 2.30
N GLU A 772 -23.96 0.09 1.16
CA GLU A 772 -25.10 0.61 0.41
C GLU A 772 -25.04 0.26 -1.07
N SER A 773 -26.11 -0.32 -1.60
CA SER A 773 -26.31 -0.51 -3.03
C SER A 773 -27.57 0.20 -3.51
N TYR A 774 -27.47 0.98 -4.59
CA TYR A 774 -28.64 1.73 -5.03
C TYR A 774 -28.70 2.10 -6.51
N ILE A 775 -29.93 2.33 -6.97
CA ILE A 775 -30.25 2.98 -8.23
C ILE A 775 -31.07 4.24 -7.92
N ASP A 776 -30.55 5.42 -8.26
CA ASP A 776 -31.18 6.67 -7.87
C ASP A 776 -30.97 7.85 -8.86
N GLY A 777 -31.19 9.08 -8.39
CA GLY A 777 -30.82 10.29 -9.12
C GLY A 777 -31.61 10.53 -10.41
N GLY A 778 -32.76 9.87 -10.61
CA GLY A 778 -33.50 9.93 -11.87
C GLY A 778 -33.03 8.91 -12.92
N ALA A 779 -32.28 7.89 -12.49
CA ALA A 779 -31.81 6.84 -13.38
C ALA A 779 -32.97 6.11 -14.05
N LYS A 780 -32.91 5.97 -15.37
CA LYS A 780 -33.83 5.09 -16.11
C LYS A 780 -33.06 3.84 -16.46
N VAL A 781 -33.63 2.65 -16.32
CA VAL A 781 -32.98 1.35 -16.54
C VAL A 781 -33.98 0.44 -17.24
N VAL A 782 -33.58 -0.13 -18.39
CA VAL A 782 -34.36 -1.15 -19.10
C VAL A 782 -33.47 -2.35 -19.40
N ALA A 783 -33.72 -3.46 -18.72
CA ALA A 783 -33.04 -4.74 -18.92
C ALA A 783 -33.98 -5.78 -19.58
N LEU A 784 -33.45 -6.58 -20.50
CA LEU A 784 -34.12 -7.72 -21.12
C LEU A 784 -34.40 -8.83 -20.11
N ASP A 785 -33.48 -9.05 -19.18
CA ASP A 785 -33.56 -10.13 -18.23
C ASP A 785 -33.77 -9.57 -16.83
N ASN A 786 -32.71 -9.38 -16.05
CA ASN A 786 -32.83 -9.07 -14.62
C ASN A 786 -32.17 -7.75 -14.22
N VAL A 787 -32.71 -7.14 -13.15
CA VAL A 787 -32.08 -6.02 -12.44
C VAL A 787 -31.94 -6.40 -10.97
N GLY A 788 -30.71 -6.44 -10.45
CA GLY A 788 -30.42 -6.72 -9.05
C GLY A 788 -29.76 -5.54 -8.35
N VAL A 789 -30.25 -5.20 -7.16
CA VAL A 789 -29.62 -4.27 -6.22
C VAL A 789 -29.41 -5.02 -4.90
N LEU A 790 -28.17 -5.42 -4.59
CA LEU A 790 -27.86 -6.31 -3.48
C LEU A 790 -26.82 -5.69 -2.54
N ALA A 791 -27.13 -5.61 -1.24
CA ALA A 791 -26.17 -5.21 -0.21
C ALA A 791 -25.99 -6.36 0.80
N GLU A 792 -24.77 -6.86 0.97
CA GLU A 792 -24.42 -7.93 1.91
C GLU A 792 -23.35 -7.46 2.91
N ASN A 793 -23.59 -7.62 4.21
CA ASN A 793 -22.65 -7.28 5.28
C ASN A 793 -22.46 -8.46 6.26
N HIS A 794 -21.20 -8.81 6.57
CA HIS A 794 -20.88 -9.94 7.46
C HIS A 794 -19.81 -9.56 8.49
N ASP A 795 -20.19 -9.46 9.76
CA ASP A 795 -19.27 -9.03 10.82
C ASP A 795 -19.08 -10.08 11.92
N VAL A 796 -17.84 -10.27 12.34
CA VAL A 796 -17.46 -11.25 13.37
C VAL A 796 -16.51 -10.63 14.38
N ILE A 797 -16.78 -10.83 15.68
CA ILE A 797 -15.87 -10.47 16.77
C ILE A 797 -15.58 -11.70 17.65
N VAL A 798 -14.30 -11.94 17.91
CA VAL A 798 -13.80 -12.87 18.94
C VAL A 798 -12.96 -12.06 19.92
N ASN A 799 -13.35 -12.04 21.20
CA ASN A 799 -12.70 -11.24 22.23
C ASN A 799 -12.37 -12.08 23.46
N THR A 800 -11.08 -12.32 23.71
CA THR A 800 -10.55 -13.04 24.87
C THR A 800 -9.82 -12.07 25.79
N VAL A 801 -10.31 -11.89 27.02
CA VAL A 801 -9.68 -10.97 27.98
C VAL A 801 -9.48 -11.66 29.32
N GLY A 802 -8.27 -11.63 29.84
CA GLY A 802 -7.99 -12.24 31.13
C GLY A 802 -6.89 -11.56 31.94
N SER A 803 -6.98 -11.68 33.25
CA SER A 803 -6.03 -11.09 34.19
C SER A 803 -5.78 -11.95 35.41
N THR A 804 -4.55 -11.97 35.91
CA THR A 804 -4.14 -12.71 37.10
C THR A 804 -3.35 -11.82 38.04
N GLY A 805 -3.90 -11.49 39.21
CA GLY A 805 -3.22 -10.72 40.26
C GLY A 805 -2.97 -11.57 41.51
N ILE A 806 -1.71 -11.72 41.92
CA ILE A 806 -1.32 -12.55 43.07
C ILE A 806 -0.46 -11.77 44.08
N GLY A 807 -0.88 -11.76 45.34
CA GLY A 807 -0.11 -11.30 46.50
C GLY A 807 0.22 -12.46 47.45
N ALA A 808 1.41 -13.03 47.34
CA ALA A 808 1.81 -14.26 48.03
C ALA A 808 2.37 -14.09 49.47
N ALA A 809 2.32 -12.90 50.07
CA ALA A 809 2.77 -12.66 51.45
C ALA A 809 1.67 -12.96 52.50
N PRO A 810 2.01 -13.10 53.80
CA PRO A 810 1.03 -13.28 54.88
C PRO A 810 -0.04 -12.18 54.93
N ILE A 811 0.36 -10.92 54.70
CA ILE A 811 -0.55 -9.78 54.43
C ILE A 811 -0.61 -9.57 52.90
N GLY A 812 -1.18 -10.55 52.21
CA GLY A 812 -1.18 -10.64 50.75
C GLY A 812 -2.51 -10.22 50.12
N VAL A 813 -2.45 -9.31 49.16
CA VAL A 813 -3.60 -8.81 48.40
C VAL A 813 -3.41 -9.09 46.89
N GLY A 814 -4.37 -9.79 46.29
CA GLY A 814 -4.38 -10.11 44.86
C GLY A 814 -5.65 -9.63 44.16
N PHE A 815 -5.51 -8.79 43.14
CA PHE A 815 -6.63 -8.28 42.35
C PHE A 815 -6.46 -8.56 40.86
N GLY A 816 -7.45 -9.20 40.25
CA GLY A 816 -7.53 -9.40 38.80
C GLY A 816 -8.83 -8.82 38.25
N ALA A 817 -8.77 -7.86 37.33
CA ALA A 817 -9.96 -7.28 36.70
C ALA A 817 -9.88 -7.34 35.16
N SER A 818 -10.97 -7.74 34.52
CA SER A 818 -11.07 -7.75 33.06
C SER A 818 -12.36 -7.13 32.55
N SER A 819 -12.26 -6.44 31.41
CA SER A 819 -13.39 -5.87 30.69
C SER A 819 -13.35 -6.24 29.22
N GLY A 820 -14.39 -6.91 28.74
CA GLY A 820 -14.61 -7.19 27.32
C GLY A 820 -15.81 -6.38 26.83
N ILE A 821 -15.58 -5.48 25.89
CA ILE A 821 -16.62 -4.63 25.29
C ILE A 821 -16.65 -4.91 23.80
N ASN A 822 -17.81 -5.29 23.27
CA ASN A 822 -17.99 -5.52 21.84
C ASN A 822 -19.27 -4.82 21.38
N GLU A 823 -19.15 -4.02 20.33
CA GLU A 823 -20.26 -3.37 19.66
C GLU A 823 -20.19 -3.65 18.17
N ILE A 824 -21.29 -4.16 17.61
CA ILE A 824 -21.50 -4.25 16.17
C ILE A 824 -22.71 -3.39 15.85
N GLY A 825 -22.51 -2.38 15.02
CA GLY A 825 -23.52 -1.49 14.48
C GLY A 825 -23.32 -1.30 12.97
N GLY A 826 -24.00 -0.30 12.41
CA GLY A 826 -23.86 0.05 11.01
C GLY A 826 -25.16 0.06 10.23
N VAL A 827 -25.03 0.27 8.93
CA VAL A 827 -26.15 0.44 8.00
C VAL A 827 -25.93 -0.46 6.80
N THR A 828 -26.89 -1.32 6.49
CA THR A 828 -26.93 -2.11 5.26
C THR A 828 -28.18 -1.76 4.47
N LYS A 829 -28.03 -1.07 3.34
CA LYS A 829 -29.15 -0.56 2.53
C LYS A 829 -29.07 -1.02 1.09
N ALA A 830 -30.18 -1.54 0.57
CA ALA A 830 -30.37 -1.77 -0.85
C ALA A 830 -31.62 -1.03 -1.31
N TYR A 831 -31.55 -0.14 -2.31
CA TYR A 831 -32.74 0.61 -2.69
C TYR A 831 -32.81 1.07 -4.15
N ILE A 832 -34.04 1.27 -4.61
CA ILE A 832 -34.34 1.99 -5.85
C ILE A 832 -35.19 3.20 -5.45
N ALA A 833 -34.63 4.41 -5.56
CA ALA A 833 -35.28 5.62 -5.07
C ALA A 833 -35.00 6.87 -5.92
N GLY A 834 -35.62 8.00 -5.57
CA GLY A 834 -35.41 9.29 -6.24
C GLY A 834 -36.46 9.64 -7.29
N SER A 835 -36.75 10.94 -7.40
CA SER A 835 -37.75 11.47 -8.34
C SER A 835 -37.29 11.24 -9.80
N GLY A 836 -38.10 10.53 -10.58
CA GLY A 836 -37.80 10.25 -11.99
C GLY A 836 -37.01 8.96 -12.24
N THR A 837 -36.66 8.22 -11.20
CA THR A 837 -36.00 6.90 -11.34
C THR A 837 -37.01 5.87 -11.86
N GLU A 838 -36.67 5.16 -12.94
CA GLU A 838 -37.52 4.16 -13.61
C GLU A 838 -36.71 2.88 -13.87
N VAL A 839 -37.13 1.74 -13.31
CA VAL A 839 -36.44 0.46 -13.52
C VAL A 839 -37.40 -0.56 -14.13
N THR A 840 -37.00 -1.16 -15.26
CA THR A 840 -37.75 -2.20 -15.98
C THR A 840 -36.86 -3.41 -16.22
N ALA A 841 -37.33 -4.60 -15.83
CA ALA A 841 -36.70 -5.89 -16.14
C ALA A 841 -37.72 -6.77 -16.89
N LEU A 842 -37.40 -7.24 -18.08
CA LEU A 842 -38.34 -8.00 -18.93
C LEU A 842 -38.31 -9.52 -18.66
N ALA A 843 -37.32 -10.03 -17.93
CA ALA A 843 -37.14 -11.44 -17.57
C ALA A 843 -37.36 -12.40 -18.76
N GLN A 844 -36.75 -12.11 -19.91
CA GLN A 844 -36.97 -12.87 -21.15
C GLN A 844 -36.31 -14.26 -21.12
N ASN A 845 -35.16 -14.40 -20.47
CA ASN A 845 -34.42 -15.63 -20.31
C ASN A 845 -34.64 -16.24 -18.91
N ALA A 846 -35.35 -17.37 -18.86
CA ALA A 846 -35.68 -18.07 -17.61
C ALA A 846 -34.47 -18.76 -16.94
N GLU A 847 -33.37 -18.97 -17.68
CA GLU A 847 -32.14 -19.60 -17.20
C GLU A 847 -31.20 -18.60 -16.52
N GLN A 848 -31.34 -17.31 -16.81
CA GLN A 848 -30.57 -16.25 -16.15
C GLN A 848 -31.31 -15.82 -14.88
N LYS A 849 -30.79 -16.24 -13.72
CA LYS A 849 -31.37 -15.96 -12.40
C LYS A 849 -30.37 -15.21 -11.51
N ILE A 850 -30.88 -14.41 -10.59
CA ILE A 850 -30.09 -13.75 -9.55
C ILE A 850 -30.21 -14.55 -8.26
N GLY A 851 -29.07 -14.87 -7.65
CA GLY A 851 -29.01 -15.51 -6.34
C GLY A 851 -29.21 -14.48 -5.22
N VAL A 852 -30.19 -14.69 -4.35
CA VAL A 852 -30.58 -13.74 -3.31
C VAL A 852 -30.67 -14.48 -1.99
N ALA A 853 -30.00 -13.97 -0.96
CA ALA A 853 -30.09 -14.56 0.38
C ALA A 853 -31.54 -14.49 0.88
N ASN A 854 -32.08 -15.64 1.29
CA ASN A 854 -33.47 -15.75 1.74
C ASN A 854 -33.64 -15.60 3.26
N GLY A 855 -32.52 -15.42 3.98
CA GLY A 855 -32.47 -15.27 5.43
C GLY A 855 -32.30 -16.59 6.20
N ASP A 856 -32.43 -17.74 5.53
CA ASP A 856 -32.20 -19.06 6.12
C ASP A 856 -30.71 -19.43 6.10
N LEU A 857 -30.32 -20.30 7.05
CA LEU A 857 -28.99 -20.93 7.08
C LEU A 857 -29.08 -22.40 6.65
N THR A 858 -28.01 -22.94 6.06
CA THR A 858 -27.93 -24.36 5.67
C THR A 858 -28.18 -25.28 6.87
N ALA A 859 -28.99 -26.33 6.70
CA ALA A 859 -29.31 -27.29 7.76
C ALA A 859 -28.03 -27.94 8.34
N GLY A 860 -27.87 -27.90 9.67
CA GLY A 860 -26.67 -28.36 10.37
C GLY A 860 -25.66 -27.26 10.74
N ALA A 861 -25.89 -26.01 10.33
CA ALA A 861 -25.20 -24.84 10.88
C ALA A 861 -25.71 -24.58 12.32
N THR A 862 -25.26 -25.36 13.30
CA THR A 862 -25.52 -25.01 14.71
C THR A 862 -24.68 -23.76 15.04
N PRO A 863 -25.28 -22.69 15.61
CA PRO A 863 -24.55 -21.46 15.96
C PRO A 863 -23.40 -21.68 16.94
N PHE A 864 -23.39 -22.83 17.61
CA PHE A 864 -22.35 -23.28 18.52
C PHE A 864 -22.25 -24.81 18.39
N GLY A 865 -21.05 -25.34 18.13
CA GLY A 865 -20.73 -26.76 18.30
C GLY A 865 -20.56 -27.16 19.77
N PHE A 866 -21.31 -26.52 20.67
CA PHE A 866 -21.25 -26.72 22.11
C PHE A 866 -22.60 -27.24 22.59
N ASP A 867 -22.66 -28.51 22.94
CA ASP A 867 -23.76 -29.06 23.71
C ASP A 867 -23.47 -28.79 25.20
N LEU A 868 -24.28 -27.94 25.82
CA LEU A 868 -24.16 -27.59 27.23
C LEU A 868 -24.48 -28.79 28.14
N GLU A 869 -25.22 -29.81 27.66
CA GLU A 869 -25.55 -30.99 28.48
C GLU A 869 -24.39 -31.97 28.62
N GLU A 870 -23.45 -32.02 27.67
CA GLU A 870 -22.33 -32.98 27.67
C GLU A 870 -21.08 -32.46 28.42
N SER A 871 -21.00 -31.16 28.70
CA SER A 871 -19.79 -30.49 29.24
C SER A 871 -19.87 -30.06 30.71
N VAL A 872 -20.98 -30.34 31.41
CA VAL A 872 -21.11 -30.18 32.87
C VAL A 872 -20.75 -31.49 33.59
N ASP A 873 -19.63 -32.10 33.25
CA ASP A 873 -18.96 -33.04 34.15
C ASP A 873 -17.80 -32.29 34.81
N ALA A 874 -17.92 -32.04 36.13
CA ALA A 874 -17.08 -31.14 36.92
C ALA A 874 -15.59 -31.57 37.05
N LYS A 875 -15.11 -32.45 36.17
CA LYS A 875 -13.78 -33.06 36.17
C LYS A 875 -13.01 -32.96 34.86
N GLN A 876 -13.57 -32.39 33.78
CA GLN A 876 -12.83 -32.18 32.53
C GLN A 876 -12.50 -30.70 32.33
N SER A 877 -11.25 -30.42 31.95
CA SER A 877 -10.76 -29.06 31.68
C SER A 877 -11.59 -28.39 30.58
N LEU A 878 -11.90 -27.11 30.75
CA LEU A 878 -12.53 -26.29 29.72
C LEU A 878 -11.65 -26.27 28.45
N ASP A 879 -12.03 -27.02 27.42
CA ASP A 879 -11.33 -27.04 26.13
C ASP A 879 -11.70 -25.80 25.31
N LEU A 880 -10.98 -24.70 25.57
CA LEU A 880 -11.14 -23.41 24.90
C LEU A 880 -10.88 -23.49 23.39
N GLY A 881 -10.22 -24.55 22.88
CA GLY A 881 -9.93 -24.76 21.46
C GLY A 881 -11.15 -25.08 20.60
N ARG A 882 -12.31 -25.38 21.21
CA ARG A 882 -13.58 -25.68 20.52
C ARG A 882 -14.52 -24.46 20.41
N LEU A 883 -14.17 -23.32 21.00
CA LEU A 883 -14.95 -22.08 20.94
C LEU A 883 -14.59 -21.29 19.68
N VAL A 884 -15.22 -21.63 18.55
CA VAL A 884 -15.08 -20.88 17.28
C VAL A 884 -16.40 -20.19 16.98
N SER A 885 -16.36 -18.88 16.70
CA SER A 885 -17.54 -18.18 16.21
C SER A 885 -17.78 -18.57 14.74
N PRO A 886 -18.92 -19.18 14.38
CA PRO A 886 -19.17 -19.57 13.00
C PRO A 886 -19.37 -18.33 12.12
N ASN A 887 -18.75 -18.30 10.94
CA ASN A 887 -19.01 -17.28 9.93
C ASN A 887 -20.37 -17.56 9.27
N LEU A 888 -21.43 -16.99 9.85
CA LEU A 888 -22.82 -17.22 9.42
C LEU A 888 -23.06 -16.84 7.94
N GLY A 889 -22.29 -15.90 7.39
CA GLY A 889 -22.40 -15.49 5.98
C GLY A 889 -22.12 -16.62 4.99
N GLN A 890 -21.25 -17.57 5.33
CA GLN A 890 -20.95 -18.73 4.48
C GLN A 890 -22.07 -19.77 4.44
N HIS A 891 -23.04 -19.66 5.36
CA HIS A 891 -24.14 -20.60 5.51
C HIS A 891 -25.47 -20.06 5.00
N LEU A 892 -25.51 -18.86 4.41
CA LEU A 892 -26.74 -18.29 3.87
C LEU A 892 -27.27 -19.11 2.68
N VAL A 893 -28.54 -19.50 2.77
CA VAL A 893 -29.26 -20.12 1.66
C VAL A 893 -29.63 -19.02 0.66
N LYS A 894 -29.38 -19.26 -0.64
CA LYS A 894 -29.70 -18.32 -1.72
C LYS A 894 -30.82 -18.88 -2.60
N ASP A 895 -31.92 -18.14 -2.69
CA ASP A 895 -33.00 -18.38 -3.64
C ASP A 895 -32.61 -17.82 -5.02
N GLN A 896 -33.15 -18.42 -6.08
CA GLN A 896 -32.90 -17.97 -7.46
C GLN A 896 -34.11 -17.23 -8.00
N VAL A 897 -33.97 -15.91 -8.23
CA VAL A 897 -35.07 -15.02 -8.64
C VAL A 897 -34.86 -14.40 -10.02
N ASN A 898 -35.97 -14.09 -10.71
CA ASN A 898 -35.97 -13.41 -12.01
C ASN A 898 -36.74 -12.08 -11.94
N GLY A 899 -36.34 -11.09 -12.73
CA GLY A 899 -36.94 -9.77 -12.81
C GLY A 899 -36.18 -8.71 -12.02
N VAL A 900 -36.88 -7.89 -11.23
CA VAL A 900 -36.27 -6.86 -10.38
C VAL A 900 -36.14 -7.40 -8.96
N VAL A 901 -34.93 -7.37 -8.40
CA VAL A 901 -34.68 -7.67 -6.99
C VAL A 901 -33.92 -6.55 -6.29
N VAL A 902 -34.38 -6.25 -5.07
CA VAL A 902 -33.72 -5.33 -4.13
C VAL A 902 -33.61 -6.10 -2.81
N ASN A 903 -32.38 -6.41 -2.38
CA ASN A 903 -32.15 -7.20 -1.18
C ASN A 903 -31.00 -6.64 -0.34
N ALA A 904 -31.21 -6.56 0.97
CA ALA A 904 -30.21 -6.15 1.95
C ALA A 904 -30.11 -7.25 3.02
N THR A 905 -28.90 -7.75 3.26
CA THR A 905 -28.65 -8.84 4.21
C THR A 905 -27.48 -8.48 5.10
N ALA A 906 -27.66 -8.61 6.41
CA ALA A 906 -26.58 -8.46 7.39
C ALA A 906 -26.52 -9.69 8.32
N THR A 907 -25.32 -10.18 8.62
CA THR A 907 -25.10 -11.22 9.65
C THR A 907 -24.02 -10.78 10.61
N HIS A 908 -24.26 -10.97 11.91
CA HIS A 908 -23.32 -10.58 12.95
C HIS A 908 -23.10 -11.74 13.92
N SER A 909 -21.85 -11.98 14.35
CA SER A 909 -21.55 -12.90 15.45
C SER A 909 -20.51 -12.34 16.41
N VAL A 910 -20.69 -12.65 17.70
CA VAL A 910 -19.78 -12.21 18.77
C VAL A 910 -19.52 -13.38 19.71
N LEU A 911 -18.24 -13.62 20.02
CA LEU A 911 -17.79 -14.52 21.08
C LEU A 911 -16.95 -13.72 22.08
N THR A 912 -17.30 -13.79 23.36
CA THR A 912 -16.56 -13.15 24.45
C THR A 912 -16.17 -14.17 25.50
N VAL A 913 -14.88 -14.25 25.79
CA VAL A 913 -14.32 -15.13 26.84
C VAL A 913 -13.58 -14.27 27.86
N LEU A 914 -14.00 -14.35 29.11
CA LEU A 914 -13.41 -13.60 30.23
C LEU A 914 -12.91 -14.55 31.30
N ALA A 915 -11.63 -14.47 31.67
CA ALA A 915 -11.03 -15.35 32.69
C ALA A 915 -10.12 -14.56 33.63
N ASN A 916 -10.42 -14.53 34.92
CA ASN A 916 -9.62 -13.81 35.92
C ASN A 916 -9.24 -14.68 37.11
N MET A 917 -8.08 -14.39 37.69
CA MET A 917 -7.60 -14.96 38.94
C MET A 917 -7.12 -13.86 39.89
N GLY A 918 -7.51 -13.96 41.16
CA GLY A 918 -7.12 -13.04 42.22
C GLY A 918 -6.74 -13.86 43.45
N GLY A 919 -5.47 -13.88 43.80
CA GLY A 919 -4.95 -14.74 44.88
C GLY A 919 -4.19 -13.93 45.94
N GLY A 920 -4.65 -13.97 47.19
CA GLY A 920 -3.94 -13.38 48.33
C GLY A 920 -4.27 -14.10 49.62
N LEU A 921 -3.31 -14.20 50.56
CA LEU A 921 -3.53 -14.85 51.86
C LEU A 921 -4.46 -14.03 52.77
N THR A 922 -4.63 -12.73 52.50
CA THR A 922 -5.56 -11.85 53.23
C THR A 922 -6.79 -11.48 52.40
N VAL A 923 -6.58 -10.95 51.19
CA VAL A 923 -7.67 -10.51 50.29
C VAL A 923 -7.37 -10.96 48.87
N GLY A 924 -8.27 -11.74 48.27
CA GLY A 924 -8.29 -12.01 46.83
C GLY A 924 -9.61 -11.54 46.27
N ALA A 925 -9.60 -10.69 45.25
CA ALA A 925 -10.83 -10.32 44.54
C ALA A 925 -10.62 -10.31 43.03
N THR A 926 -11.68 -10.67 42.31
CA THR A 926 -11.73 -10.62 40.85
C THR A 926 -13.01 -9.96 40.38
N GLY A 927 -12.97 -9.34 39.20
CA GLY A 927 -14.13 -8.73 38.58
C GLY A 927 -14.08 -8.85 37.06
N ASN A 928 -15.16 -9.36 36.46
CA ASN A 928 -15.31 -9.46 35.01
C ASN A 928 -16.48 -8.57 34.59
N THR A 929 -16.29 -7.81 33.52
CA THR A 929 -17.37 -7.08 32.85
C THR A 929 -17.40 -7.46 31.38
N GLY A 930 -18.55 -7.93 30.90
CA GLY A 930 -18.75 -8.31 29.51
C GLY A 930 -19.95 -7.56 28.96
N VAL A 931 -19.77 -6.79 27.90
CA VAL A 931 -20.84 -6.07 27.21
C VAL A 931 -20.80 -6.43 25.73
N ASN A 932 -21.90 -6.98 25.22
CA ASN A 932 -22.10 -7.29 23.82
C ASN A 932 -23.34 -6.54 23.33
N LEU A 933 -23.14 -5.61 22.40
CA LEU A 933 -24.18 -4.77 21.83
C LEU A 933 -24.26 -5.02 20.33
N LEU A 934 -25.42 -5.49 19.86
CA LEU A 934 -25.73 -5.64 18.44
C LEU A 934 -26.82 -4.63 18.06
N LEU A 935 -26.44 -3.68 17.23
CA LEU A 935 -27.25 -2.62 16.66
C LEU A 935 -27.18 -2.71 15.13
N GLY A 936 -27.98 -1.89 14.46
CA GLY A 936 -27.84 -1.67 13.03
C GLY A 936 -29.17 -1.54 12.32
N GLU A 937 -29.12 -0.97 11.11
CA GLU A 937 -30.26 -0.83 10.21
C GLU A 937 -30.03 -1.72 8.99
N THR A 938 -30.94 -2.65 8.71
CA THR A 938 -30.97 -3.39 7.43
C THR A 938 -32.26 -3.04 6.72
N ALA A 939 -32.16 -2.42 5.54
CA ALA A 939 -33.34 -1.97 4.80
C ALA A 939 -33.21 -2.25 3.30
N ALA A 940 -34.25 -2.88 2.75
CA ALA A 940 -34.45 -3.04 1.32
C ALA A 940 -35.77 -2.36 0.92
N TYR A 941 -35.74 -1.39 -0.01
CA TYR A 941 -36.96 -0.67 -0.38
C TYR A 941 -36.95 -0.12 -1.81
N VAL A 942 -38.16 0.14 -2.32
CA VAL A 942 -38.40 0.85 -3.59
C VAL A 942 -39.33 2.02 -3.32
N GLN A 943 -38.85 3.26 -3.51
CA GLN A 943 -39.58 4.47 -3.10
C GLN A 943 -39.53 5.56 -4.18
N GLY A 944 -40.69 5.96 -4.72
CA GLY A 944 -40.80 7.17 -5.56
C GLY A 944 -40.66 7.04 -7.08
N GLY A 945 -40.61 5.84 -7.67
CA GLY A 945 -40.70 5.64 -9.13
C GLY A 945 -42.14 5.35 -9.61
N ARG A 946 -42.59 5.95 -10.73
CA ARG A 946 -43.89 5.66 -11.35
C ARG A 946 -43.93 4.18 -11.80
N ARG A 947 -44.70 3.33 -11.12
CA ARG A 947 -44.94 1.93 -11.52
C ARG A 947 -45.61 1.86 -12.90
N SER A 948 -44.89 1.40 -13.93
CA SER A 948 -45.49 0.89 -15.18
C SER A 948 -45.24 -0.62 -15.29
N ILE A 949 -45.90 -1.40 -14.45
CA ILE A 949 -46.03 -2.84 -14.68
C ILE A 949 -47.04 -3.04 -15.82
N ARG A 950 -46.60 -3.01 -17.08
CA ARG A 950 -47.45 -3.42 -18.21
C ARG A 950 -47.58 -4.95 -18.21
N ARG A 951 -48.49 -5.48 -17.38
CA ARG A 951 -49.01 -6.84 -17.62
C ARG A 951 -49.76 -6.83 -18.95
N ARG A 952 -49.20 -7.47 -19.98
CA ARG A 952 -49.93 -7.78 -21.21
C ARG A 952 -51.04 -8.76 -20.84
N ARG A 953 -52.27 -8.27 -20.65
CA ARG A 953 -53.47 -9.14 -20.59
C ARG A 953 -53.62 -9.81 -21.95
N VAL A 954 -53.20 -11.06 -22.04
CA VAL A 954 -53.68 -11.96 -23.10
C VAL A 954 -55.16 -12.23 -22.77
N ARG A 955 -56.07 -11.79 -23.64
CA ARG A 955 -57.48 -12.20 -23.57
C ARG A 955 -57.54 -13.69 -23.90
N PRO A 956 -58.28 -14.52 -23.14
CA PRO A 956 -58.60 -15.86 -23.58
C PRO A 956 -59.62 -15.78 -24.71
N GLU A 957 -59.32 -16.37 -25.86
CA GLU A 957 -60.33 -16.66 -26.87
C GLU A 957 -61.26 -17.77 -26.33
N LEU A 958 -62.55 -17.47 -26.28
CA LEU A 958 -63.60 -18.45 -26.01
C LEU A 958 -63.89 -19.23 -27.31
N PRO A 959 -64.01 -20.57 -27.27
CA PRO A 959 -64.38 -21.36 -28.43
C PRO A 959 -65.87 -21.23 -28.73
N SER A 960 -66.22 -20.76 -29.93
CA SER A 960 -67.58 -20.84 -30.47
C SER A 960 -67.88 -22.28 -30.92
N ARG A 961 -68.87 -22.91 -30.28
CA ARG A 961 -69.48 -24.18 -30.74
C ARG A 961 -70.39 -23.95 -31.96
N LEU A 962 -70.26 -24.84 -32.94
CA LEU A 962 -71.31 -25.43 -33.80
C LEU A 962 -72.50 -24.56 -34.25
N ARG A 963 -72.42 -24.00 -35.46
CA ARG A 963 -73.19 -24.39 -36.67
C ARG A 963 -72.92 -23.42 -37.81
#